data_AF-A0A3A4X409-F1
#
_entry.id   AF-A0A3A4X409-F1
#
_cell.length_a   1.000
_cell.length_b   1.000
_cell.length_c   1.000
_cell.angle_alpha   90.00
_cell.angle_beta   90.00
_cell.angle_gamma   90.00
#
_symmetry.space_group_name_H-M   'P 1'
#
loop_
_entity.id
_entity.type
_entity.pdbx_description
1 polymer ?
#
loop_
_entity_poly.entity_id
_entity_poly.type
_entity_poly.pdbx_seq_one_letter_code
_entity_poly.pdbx_strand_id
1 'polypeptide(L)'
;MQSDKFSYWADNFVEKKRSVEEAVRMIRAGQRVFIGSSCGEPQYLVHEFAKAADTLKDVEIVRLLVLETTPLTLIADKTRGHTINIRSFYLGSAKPHGLAKNMRFITPVNLSAVPKLFKSRQLPIHVALVQATPPDDFGWMSLGVSVDITLAAVMSADLVIVQVNSYMPRVLGRSFIHVNDVDVVVQHDEPLLTIGDMPESEAAYTIARLIPRLIDDGSTIQISLGTTPQAVLMALKDKNDLGIHTQYLTDDIMHLVSRGVITNRRKGFNEGKLVASSAIGSQRLYEFLDDNPAIEFHPSDYVNHPGIISRHYKMVSINVAMTMDLTGQVAADALPLNYFSGVTGMLDFFRGSAQAEGGKSILLIPATSQHGKKSRIVSMLTDTAVVVPRGDVHYVVSEYGAVNLFGKSYQERAMAMISIAHPDFRDELFFEAKKMGLLSPQRTLKESIHGVYPVKFEETLEIEGQQVTVRPAKPVDERRIQEHFYSLDKDDVVFRFFHEKSTFFREEVEGLSQIDYIKNLTIVAVVGEFGFGQVVSIGEYLLDPEVNMAEIAFSVSRDWQGRGLGTMIIRKLAEAARENDISGFYAYTTVQNRAMMALFEKLPYRVDTSFDDEVVKLSCRFDERKEPNANRSFSAPQ
;
A
#
# COMPACT_ATOMS: atom_id res chain seq x y z
N MET A 1 59.98 5.58 14.45
CA MET A 1 59.77 4.11 14.45
C MET A 1 59.11 3.74 15.77
N GLN A 2 57.78 3.85 15.84
CA GLN A 2 57.00 3.15 16.86
C GLN A 2 56.48 1.89 16.19
N SER A 3 56.68 0.76 16.85
CA SER A 3 56.35 -0.56 16.35
C SER A 3 54.83 -0.71 16.21
N ASP A 4 54.31 -0.56 14.99
CA ASP A 4 53.00 -1.10 14.62
C ASP A 4 53.09 -2.62 14.69
N LYS A 5 52.89 -3.17 15.89
CA LYS A 5 52.52 -4.57 16.04
C LYS A 5 51.12 -4.67 15.46
N PHE A 6 51.01 -5.23 14.26
CA PHE A 6 49.74 -5.77 13.76
C PHE A 6 49.29 -6.84 14.76
N SER A 7 48.48 -6.42 15.74
CA SER A 7 47.91 -7.32 16.74
C SER A 7 46.87 -8.21 16.08
N TYR A 8 46.93 -9.51 16.36
CA TYR A 8 46.01 -10.49 15.80
C TYR A 8 44.59 -10.22 16.33
N TRP A 9 43.57 -10.35 15.47
CA TRP A 9 42.22 -9.92 15.81
C TRP A 9 41.65 -10.63 17.05
N ALA A 10 42.03 -11.89 17.29
CA ALA A 10 41.55 -12.65 18.44
C ALA A 10 42.13 -12.09 19.75
N ASP A 11 43.40 -11.65 19.74
CA ASP A 11 44.02 -10.99 20.89
C ASP A 11 43.34 -9.64 21.14
N ASN A 12 43.12 -8.85 20.09
CA ASN A 12 42.37 -7.59 20.17
C ASN A 12 40.97 -7.80 20.76
N PHE A 13 40.27 -8.87 20.37
CA PHE A 13 38.94 -9.17 20.89
C PHE A 13 38.96 -9.35 22.41
N VAL A 14 39.94 -10.09 22.93
CA VAL A 14 40.10 -10.30 24.38
C VAL A 14 40.51 -9.01 25.09
N GLU A 15 41.46 -8.26 24.54
CA GLU A 15 41.94 -7.00 25.12
C GLU A 15 40.88 -5.90 25.19
N LYS A 16 39.92 -5.90 24.25
CA LYS A 16 38.80 -4.95 24.19
C LYS A 16 37.65 -5.28 25.14
N LYS A 17 37.64 -6.46 25.79
CA LYS A 17 36.57 -6.84 26.71
C LYS A 17 36.53 -5.95 27.94
N ARG A 18 35.36 -5.42 28.28
CA ARG A 18 35.12 -4.61 29.48
C ARG A 18 33.82 -5.03 30.15
N SER A 19 33.65 -4.68 31.42
CA SER A 19 32.32 -4.73 32.04
C SER A 19 31.40 -3.67 31.41
N VAL A 20 30.09 -3.84 31.54
CA VAL A 20 29.14 -2.86 31.01
C VAL A 20 29.29 -1.50 31.69
N GLU A 21 29.58 -1.48 32.99
CA GLU A 21 29.79 -0.27 33.78
C GLU A 21 31.05 0.47 33.34
N GLU A 22 32.14 -0.26 33.07
CA GLU A 22 33.37 0.31 32.52
C GLU A 22 33.14 0.91 31.14
N ALA A 23 32.42 0.19 30.27
CA ALA A 23 32.10 0.65 28.92
C ALA A 23 31.26 1.94 28.94
N VAL A 24 30.19 1.98 29.74
CA VAL A 24 29.31 3.17 29.85
C VAL A 24 30.07 4.37 30.43
N ARG A 25 31.01 4.17 31.37
CA ARG A 25 31.84 5.25 31.94
C ARG A 25 32.79 5.91 30.93
N MET A 26 33.03 5.28 29.77
CA MET A 26 33.84 5.88 28.71
C MET A 26 33.10 6.99 27.96
N ILE A 27 31.77 7.06 28.10
CA ILE A 27 30.94 8.11 27.52
C ILE A 27 31.13 9.41 28.30
N ARG A 28 31.48 10.49 27.58
CA ARG A 28 31.80 11.79 28.15
C ARG A 28 30.64 12.77 27.98
N ALA A 29 30.64 13.80 28.81
CA ALA A 29 29.70 14.90 28.71
C ALA A 29 29.73 15.57 27.33
N GLY A 30 28.56 16.00 26.84
CA GLY A 30 28.42 16.69 25.56
C GLY A 30 28.51 15.79 24.31
N GLN A 31 28.73 14.48 24.48
CA GLN A 31 28.84 13.57 23.34
C GLN A 31 27.48 13.19 22.74
N ARG A 32 27.53 12.85 21.45
CA ARG A 32 26.41 12.24 20.73
C ARG A 32 26.56 10.74 20.75
N VAL A 33 25.57 10.05 21.29
CA VAL A 33 25.57 8.59 21.45
C VAL A 33 24.51 8.01 20.52
N PHE A 34 24.93 7.30 19.48
CA PHE A 34 24.02 6.50 18.67
C PHE A 34 23.65 5.22 19.41
N ILE A 35 22.37 4.85 19.38
CA ILE A 35 21.88 3.57 19.89
C ILE A 35 21.33 2.77 18.70
N GLY A 36 21.73 1.50 18.63
CA GLY A 36 21.24 0.53 17.63
C GLY A 36 19.72 0.54 17.48
N SER A 37 19.26 0.42 16.24
CA SER A 37 17.85 0.66 15.90
C SER A 37 16.96 -0.56 16.18
N SER A 38 15.69 -0.31 16.50
CA SER A 38 14.63 -1.32 16.54
C SER A 38 14.94 -2.55 17.42
N CYS A 39 14.66 -3.76 16.93
CA CYS A 39 14.89 -5.01 17.65
C CYS A 39 16.38 -5.34 17.86
N GLY A 40 17.28 -4.60 17.20
CA GLY A 40 18.73 -4.71 17.38
C GLY A 40 19.31 -3.76 18.43
N GLU A 41 18.47 -3.06 19.22
CA GLU A 41 18.92 -2.24 20.34
C GLU A 41 19.67 -3.11 21.39
N PRO A 42 20.92 -2.75 21.78
CA PRO A 42 21.68 -3.49 22.79
C PRO A 42 21.09 -3.26 24.19
N GLN A 43 20.13 -4.09 24.60
CA GLN A 43 19.30 -3.87 25.79
C GLN A 43 20.15 -3.75 27.06
N TYR A 44 21.11 -4.65 27.26
CA TYR A 44 22.00 -4.61 28.42
C TYR A 44 22.84 -3.33 28.49
N LEU A 45 23.42 -2.88 27.37
CA LEU A 45 24.14 -1.59 27.31
C LEU A 45 23.21 -0.41 27.61
N VAL A 46 22.03 -0.39 27.01
CA VAL A 46 21.06 0.71 27.14
C VAL A 46 20.51 0.79 28.57
N HIS A 47 20.23 -0.35 29.18
CA HIS A 47 19.76 -0.42 30.57
C HIS A 47 20.80 0.15 31.53
N GLU A 48 22.07 -0.20 31.36
CA GLU A 48 23.14 0.34 32.22
C GLU A 48 23.42 1.81 31.93
N PHE A 49 23.39 2.22 30.66
CA PHE A 49 23.46 3.62 30.26
C PHE A 49 22.37 4.47 30.96
N ALA A 50 21.14 3.96 31.04
CA ALA A 50 20.03 4.63 31.70
C ALA A 50 20.23 4.76 33.22
N LYS A 51 20.84 3.77 33.89
CA LYS A 51 21.20 3.88 35.32
C LYS A 51 22.29 4.92 35.55
N ALA A 52 23.23 5.04 34.62
CA ALA A 52 24.30 6.03 34.68
C ALA A 52 23.83 7.46 34.32
N ALA A 53 22.59 7.64 33.85
CA ALA A 53 22.08 8.90 33.35
C ALA A 53 22.28 10.09 34.30
N ASP A 54 22.11 9.90 35.62
CA ASP A 54 22.29 10.97 36.62
C ASP A 54 23.73 11.49 36.72
N THR A 55 24.70 10.71 36.23
CA THR A 55 26.12 11.08 36.21
C THR A 55 26.56 11.72 34.89
N LEU A 56 25.75 11.59 33.84
CA LEU A 56 25.99 12.16 32.52
C LEU A 56 25.56 13.63 32.47
N LYS A 57 26.16 14.37 31.55
CA LYS A 57 25.86 15.80 31.34
C LYS A 57 25.80 16.11 29.85
N ASP A 58 24.69 16.68 29.41
CA ASP A 58 24.46 17.13 28.03
C ASP A 58 24.75 16.07 26.96
N VAL A 59 24.50 14.78 27.24
CA VAL A 59 24.66 13.72 26.24
C VAL A 59 23.46 13.73 25.30
N GLU A 60 23.66 13.72 23.99
CA GLU A 60 22.57 13.66 23.00
C GLU A 60 22.46 12.23 22.44
N ILE A 61 21.38 11.54 22.75
CA ILE A 61 21.06 10.23 22.18
C ILE A 61 20.55 10.43 20.75
N VAL A 62 21.18 9.76 19.78
CA VAL A 62 20.76 9.73 18.37
C VAL A 62 20.17 8.37 18.06
N ARG A 63 18.93 8.30 17.58
CA ARG A 63 18.23 7.03 17.34
C ARG A 63 17.26 7.07 16.16
N LEU A 64 16.90 5.89 15.67
CA LEU A 64 15.87 5.62 14.67
C LEU A 64 15.02 4.44 15.18
N LEU A 65 13.69 4.51 14.99
CA LEU A 65 12.73 3.43 15.30
C LEU A 65 12.95 2.72 16.66
N VAL A 66 12.17 3.07 17.69
CA VAL A 66 12.45 2.60 19.06
C VAL A 66 11.32 1.74 19.61
N LEU A 67 11.63 0.53 20.07
CA LEU A 67 10.77 -0.24 20.97
C LEU A 67 11.21 0.14 22.39
N GLU A 68 10.69 1.24 22.94
CA GLU A 68 11.24 1.82 24.19
C GLU A 68 10.96 0.90 25.39
N THR A 69 11.89 -0.02 25.66
CA THR A 69 11.90 -0.90 26.84
C THR A 69 12.51 -0.20 28.04
N THR A 70 13.47 0.69 27.79
CA THR A 70 14.15 1.51 28.79
C THR A 70 13.70 2.97 28.62
N PRO A 71 13.21 3.65 29.68
CA PRO A 71 12.47 4.91 29.56
C PRO A 71 13.39 6.14 29.39
N LEU A 72 14.29 6.13 28.41
CA LEU A 72 15.22 7.21 28.12
C LEU A 72 14.51 8.54 27.83
N THR A 73 13.36 8.50 27.16
CA THR A 73 12.54 9.68 26.87
C THR A 73 12.02 10.31 28.16
N LEU A 74 11.56 9.47 29.10
CA LEU A 74 11.10 9.92 30.40
C LEU A 74 12.25 10.53 31.22
N ILE A 75 13.46 9.97 31.15
CA ILE A 75 14.64 10.51 31.84
C ILE A 75 15.01 11.88 31.26
N ALA A 76 15.06 12.01 29.93
CA ALA A 76 15.33 13.27 29.25
C ALA A 76 14.29 14.35 29.64
N ASP A 77 13.01 13.98 29.72
CA ASP A 77 11.94 14.89 30.12
C ASP A 77 12.08 15.34 31.58
N LYS A 78 12.31 14.40 32.51
CA LYS A 78 12.47 14.68 33.95
C LYS A 78 13.65 15.60 34.22
N THR A 79 14.75 15.41 33.50
CA THR A 79 15.98 16.20 33.65
C THR A 79 16.00 17.46 32.77
N ARG A 80 14.93 17.71 32.01
CA ARG A 80 14.82 18.84 31.05
C ARG A 80 15.98 18.87 30.05
N GLY A 81 16.52 17.71 29.70
CA GLY A 81 17.63 17.58 28.77
C GLY A 81 19.02 17.86 29.36
N HIS A 82 19.16 18.15 30.66
CA HIS A 82 20.45 18.51 31.27
C HIS A 82 21.43 17.32 31.41
N THR A 83 20.91 16.11 31.58
CA THR A 83 21.76 14.91 31.64
C THR A 83 21.83 14.24 30.29
N ILE A 84 20.66 13.96 29.72
CA ILE A 84 20.48 13.37 28.40
C ILE A 84 19.40 14.11 27.63
N ASN A 85 19.68 14.38 26.35
CA ASN A 85 18.74 14.86 25.35
C ASN A 85 18.53 13.80 24.27
N ILE A 86 17.45 13.91 23.49
CA ILE A 86 17.12 12.94 22.45
C ILE A 86 17.01 13.61 21.09
N ARG A 87 17.56 12.93 20.09
CA ARG A 87 17.37 13.18 18.67
C ARG A 87 16.88 11.91 18.00
N SER A 88 15.63 11.91 17.56
CA SER A 88 15.01 10.83 16.82
C SER A 88 14.83 11.21 15.36
N PHE A 89 15.36 10.41 14.44
CA PHE A 89 15.08 10.58 13.01
C PHE A 89 13.67 10.09 12.69
N TYR A 90 12.84 11.01 12.17
CA TYR A 90 11.44 10.73 11.92
C TYR A 90 10.86 11.70 10.89
N LEU A 91 10.23 11.18 9.83
CA LEU A 91 9.65 11.97 8.73
C LEU A 91 8.12 11.78 8.62
N GLY A 92 7.43 11.60 9.74
CA GLY A 92 5.97 11.61 9.76
C GLY A 92 5.38 12.92 10.26
N SER A 93 4.06 12.97 10.36
CA SER A 93 3.32 14.18 10.76
C SER A 93 3.38 14.51 12.25
N ALA A 94 3.87 13.59 13.09
CA ALA A 94 3.94 13.65 14.55
C ALA A 94 2.64 14.05 15.28
N LYS A 95 1.47 13.74 14.71
CA LYS A 95 0.15 14.11 15.25
C LYS A 95 -0.40 13.24 16.39
N PRO A 96 -0.20 11.90 16.40
CA PRO A 96 -0.71 11.05 17.47
C PRO A 96 -0.26 11.56 18.85
N HIS A 97 -1.15 11.49 19.84
CA HIS A 97 -0.94 12.08 21.17
C HIS A 97 0.38 11.65 21.83
N GLY A 98 0.83 10.42 21.58
CA GLY A 98 2.10 9.89 22.09
C GLY A 98 3.35 10.52 21.45
N LEU A 99 3.27 11.00 20.21
CA LEU A 99 4.39 11.61 19.47
C LEU A 99 4.43 13.13 19.61
N ALA A 100 3.28 13.77 19.79
CA ALA A 100 3.17 15.22 19.92
C ALA A 100 4.05 15.79 21.05
N LYS A 101 4.22 15.05 22.15
CA LYS A 101 5.07 15.44 23.28
C LYS A 101 6.57 15.38 22.95
N ASN A 102 6.94 14.60 21.95
CA ASN A 102 8.32 14.35 21.53
C ASN A 102 8.77 15.20 20.33
N MET A 103 7.93 16.13 19.84
CA MET A 103 8.24 16.93 18.64
C MET A 103 9.59 17.67 18.71
N ARG A 104 9.99 18.14 19.90
CA ARG A 104 11.29 18.80 20.11
C ARG A 104 12.51 17.91 19.84
N PHE A 105 12.32 16.59 19.83
CA PHE A 105 13.37 15.60 19.60
C PHE A 105 13.41 15.12 18.14
N ILE A 106 12.45 15.52 17.29
CA ILE A 106 12.30 14.99 15.93
C ILE A 106 13.24 15.71 14.96
N THR A 107 14.05 14.96 14.24
CA THR A 107 14.81 15.44 13.08
C THR A 107 14.18 14.89 11.79
N PRO A 108 13.52 15.73 10.98
CA PRO A 108 12.91 15.31 9.73
C PRO A 108 13.98 15.12 8.65
N VAL A 109 14.11 13.91 8.14
CA VAL A 109 15.03 13.55 7.06
C VAL A 109 14.58 12.25 6.40
N ASN A 110 14.81 12.12 5.09
CA ASN A 110 14.61 10.84 4.40
C ASN A 110 15.63 9.82 4.92
N LEU A 111 15.21 8.56 5.06
CA LEU A 111 16.05 7.53 5.64
C LEU A 111 17.33 7.27 4.82
N SER A 112 17.23 7.36 3.49
CA SER A 112 18.36 7.22 2.57
C SER A 112 19.48 8.27 2.78
N ALA A 113 19.15 9.42 3.35
CA ALA A 113 20.10 10.52 3.54
C ALA A 113 20.82 10.49 4.91
N VAL A 114 20.29 9.74 5.88
CA VAL A 114 20.86 9.67 7.25
C VAL A 114 22.31 9.17 7.25
N PRO A 115 22.67 8.08 6.54
CA PRO A 115 24.06 7.62 6.49
C PRO A 115 25.06 8.68 6.02
N LYS A 116 24.65 9.55 5.07
CA LYS A 116 25.49 10.65 4.59
C LYS A 116 25.77 11.68 5.69
N LEU A 117 24.80 11.99 6.53
CA LEU A 117 24.98 12.92 7.66
C LEU A 117 26.06 12.43 8.63
N PHE A 118 26.08 11.12 8.91
CA PHE A 118 27.09 10.49 9.76
C PHE A 118 28.46 10.47 9.08
N LYS A 119 28.53 9.90 7.87
CA LYS A 119 29.79 9.71 7.12
C LYS A 119 30.50 11.03 6.80
N SER A 120 29.73 12.10 6.54
CA SER A 120 30.29 13.43 6.27
C SER A 120 30.59 14.24 7.55
N ARG A 121 30.28 13.68 8.73
CA ARG A 121 30.36 14.36 10.04
C ARG A 121 29.58 15.68 10.13
N GLN A 122 28.58 15.88 9.26
CA GLN A 122 27.59 16.97 9.41
C GLN A 122 26.74 16.75 10.67
N LEU A 123 26.53 15.49 11.04
CA LEU A 123 26.07 15.08 12.35
C LEU A 123 27.04 14.02 12.90
N PRO A 124 28.11 14.43 13.59
CA PRO A 124 29.12 13.50 14.05
C PRO A 124 28.57 12.63 15.18
N ILE A 125 28.75 11.32 15.05
CA ILE A 125 28.50 10.34 16.10
C ILE A 125 29.79 10.19 16.90
N HIS A 126 29.74 10.40 18.21
CA HIS A 126 30.92 10.28 19.07
C HIS A 126 31.03 8.89 19.65
N VAL A 127 29.90 8.30 20.06
CA VAL A 127 29.83 6.93 20.56
C VAL A 127 28.72 6.18 19.83
N ALA A 128 28.97 4.94 19.41
CA ALA A 128 27.94 4.03 18.93
C ALA A 128 27.78 2.86 19.90
N LEU A 129 26.58 2.70 20.46
CA LEU A 129 26.16 1.54 21.24
C LEU A 129 25.37 0.61 20.32
N VAL A 130 25.92 -0.55 20.00
CA VAL A 130 25.33 -1.51 19.05
C VAL A 130 25.41 -2.93 19.59
N GLN A 131 24.65 -3.86 19.01
CA GLN A 131 24.77 -5.29 19.26
C GLN A 131 25.15 -6.02 17.98
N ALA A 132 25.94 -7.08 18.11
CA ALA A 132 26.35 -7.94 17.00
C ALA A 132 26.51 -9.41 17.45
N THR A 133 26.64 -10.30 16.46
CA THR A 133 27.03 -11.70 16.70
C THR A 133 28.42 -11.80 17.34
N PRO A 134 28.78 -12.96 17.93
CA PRO A 134 30.18 -13.30 18.14
C PRO A 134 30.98 -13.23 16.83
N PRO A 135 32.29 -12.93 16.90
CA PRO A 135 33.14 -12.97 15.71
C PRO A 135 33.26 -14.40 15.20
N ASP A 136 33.32 -14.57 13.88
CA ASP A 136 33.69 -15.84 13.26
C ASP A 136 35.20 -16.12 13.35
N ASP A 137 35.63 -17.21 12.70
CA ASP A 137 37.03 -17.63 12.59
C ASP A 137 37.96 -16.60 11.92
N PHE A 138 37.39 -15.57 11.30
CA PHE A 138 38.10 -14.51 10.59
C PHE A 138 37.91 -13.13 11.24
N GLY A 139 37.29 -13.05 12.42
CA GLY A 139 37.08 -11.81 13.16
C GLY A 139 35.90 -10.97 12.70
N TRP A 140 35.02 -11.49 11.84
CA TRP A 140 33.81 -10.78 11.38
C TRP A 140 32.61 -11.05 12.29
N MET A 141 31.98 -9.96 12.70
CA MET A 141 30.73 -9.93 13.45
C MET A 141 29.62 -9.39 12.56
N SER A 142 28.39 -9.92 12.69
CA SER A 142 27.22 -9.43 11.96
C SER A 142 26.38 -8.53 12.86
N LEU A 143 25.95 -7.36 12.35
CA LEU A 143 24.94 -6.50 13.00
C LEU A 143 23.54 -7.15 13.03
N GLY A 144 23.37 -8.27 12.31
CA GLY A 144 22.20 -9.12 12.33
C GLY A 144 20.93 -8.40 11.90
N VAL A 145 19.97 -8.30 12.82
CA VAL A 145 18.61 -7.83 12.50
C VAL A 145 18.49 -6.32 12.25
N SER A 146 19.54 -5.52 12.50
CA SER A 146 19.51 -4.06 12.33
C SER A 146 20.77 -3.52 11.67
N VAL A 147 20.78 -3.42 10.34
CA VAL A 147 21.89 -2.84 9.55
C VAL A 147 21.62 -1.37 9.23
N ASP A 148 20.46 -1.08 8.65
CA ASP A 148 19.88 0.26 8.39
C ASP A 148 20.88 1.44 8.38
N ILE A 149 20.73 2.38 9.31
CA ILE A 149 21.67 3.47 9.57
C ILE A 149 22.74 3.07 10.59
N THR A 150 22.53 1.93 11.28
CA THR A 150 23.41 1.38 12.30
C THR A 150 24.82 1.14 11.77
N LEU A 151 24.96 0.55 10.58
CA LEU A 151 26.29 0.36 9.97
C LEU A 151 27.01 1.69 9.74
N ALA A 152 26.29 2.72 9.26
CA ALA A 152 26.88 4.02 9.03
C ALA A 152 27.29 4.72 10.34
N ALA A 153 26.52 4.51 11.42
CA ALA A 153 26.85 5.02 12.74
C ALA A 153 28.12 4.35 13.29
N VAL A 154 28.22 3.03 13.22
CA VAL A 154 29.42 2.28 13.64
C VAL A 154 30.66 2.76 12.89
N MET A 155 30.58 2.81 11.56
CA MET A 155 31.72 3.18 10.70
C MET A 155 32.13 4.65 10.80
N SER A 156 31.31 5.50 11.44
CA SER A 156 31.58 6.95 11.57
C SER A 156 31.84 7.38 13.01
N ALA A 157 31.66 6.50 14.00
CA ALA A 157 31.80 6.83 15.41
C ALA A 157 33.27 6.96 15.84
N ASP A 158 33.53 7.84 16.81
CA ASP A 158 34.86 7.97 17.41
C ASP A 158 35.14 6.85 18.44
N LEU A 159 34.09 6.25 19.00
CA LEU A 159 34.12 5.13 19.92
C LEU A 159 32.96 4.16 19.62
N VAL A 160 33.26 2.90 19.37
CA VAL A 160 32.26 1.84 19.16
C VAL A 160 32.27 0.88 20.35
N ILE A 161 31.12 0.78 21.02
CA ILE A 161 30.88 -0.17 22.11
C ILE A 161 29.89 -1.21 21.59
N VAL A 162 30.37 -2.44 21.38
CA VAL A 162 29.54 -3.55 20.90
C VAL A 162 29.12 -4.45 22.06
N GLN A 163 27.84 -4.75 22.14
CA GLN A 163 27.33 -5.90 22.86
C GLN A 163 27.45 -7.13 21.95
N VAL A 164 28.22 -8.13 22.37
CA VAL A 164 28.28 -9.41 21.67
C VAL A 164 27.23 -10.33 22.27
N ASN A 165 26.30 -10.78 21.43
CA ASN A 165 25.15 -11.59 21.81
C ASN A 165 24.99 -12.78 20.86
N SER A 166 25.05 -14.00 21.39
CA SER A 166 24.90 -15.24 20.63
C SER A 166 23.50 -15.49 20.07
N TYR A 167 22.47 -14.79 20.56
CA TYR A 167 21.11 -14.81 19.99
C TYR A 167 20.96 -13.92 18.76
N MET A 168 21.94 -13.07 18.45
CA MET A 168 21.92 -12.28 17.21
C MET A 168 22.18 -13.22 16.02
N PRO A 169 21.30 -13.25 14.98
CA PRO A 169 21.57 -14.04 13.80
C PRO A 169 22.69 -13.43 12.95
N ARG A 170 23.48 -14.29 12.34
CA ARG A 170 24.49 -13.95 11.35
C ARG A 170 23.83 -13.73 9.98
N VAL A 171 23.18 -12.58 9.83
CA VAL A 171 22.56 -12.18 8.56
C VAL A 171 23.64 -11.78 7.57
N LEU A 172 23.58 -12.29 6.34
CA LEU A 172 24.58 -12.02 5.30
C LEU A 172 24.36 -10.66 4.62
N GLY A 173 25.20 -10.33 3.65
CA GLY A 173 25.13 -9.09 2.87
C GLY A 173 26.13 -8.04 3.36
N ARG A 174 25.72 -6.78 3.38
CA ARG A 174 26.51 -5.64 3.90
C ARG A 174 26.12 -5.37 5.35
N SER A 175 26.21 -6.40 6.17
CA SER A 175 25.82 -6.43 7.59
C SER A 175 27.01 -6.59 8.54
N PHE A 176 28.20 -6.85 7.99
CA PHE A 176 29.38 -7.22 8.77
C PHE A 176 30.21 -6.02 9.21
N ILE A 177 30.76 -6.14 10.41
CA ILE A 177 31.81 -5.30 10.98
C ILE A 177 32.92 -6.23 11.48
N HIS A 178 34.18 -5.80 11.46
CA HIS A 178 35.29 -6.58 11.96
C HIS A 178 35.60 -6.22 13.42
N VAL A 179 36.22 -7.12 14.19
CA VAL A 179 36.71 -6.82 15.57
C VAL A 179 37.62 -5.59 15.62
N ASN A 180 38.26 -5.25 14.49
CA ASN A 180 39.11 -4.07 14.39
C ASN A 180 38.33 -2.76 14.23
N ASP A 181 37.07 -2.82 13.82
CA ASP A 181 36.18 -1.66 13.69
C ASP A 181 35.49 -1.29 15.01
N VAL A 182 35.80 -2.03 16.09
CA VAL A 182 35.18 -1.87 17.41
C VAL A 182 36.22 -1.53 18.46
N ASP A 183 35.90 -0.67 19.42
CA ASP A 183 36.83 -0.26 20.47
C ASP A 183 36.62 -1.00 21.80
N VAL A 184 35.37 -1.30 22.15
CA VAL A 184 35.00 -1.95 23.41
C VAL A 184 34.01 -3.09 23.15
N VAL A 185 34.27 -4.23 23.78
CA VAL A 185 33.43 -5.43 23.70
C VAL A 185 32.80 -5.69 25.06
N VAL A 186 31.48 -5.77 25.11
CA VAL A 186 30.71 -6.24 26.27
C VAL A 186 30.02 -7.54 25.86
N GLN A 187 30.33 -8.66 26.51
CA GLN A 187 29.67 -9.93 26.20
C GLN A 187 28.43 -10.10 27.07
N HIS A 188 27.26 -10.22 26.45
CA HIS A 188 26.02 -10.46 27.15
C HIS A 188 25.00 -11.11 26.21
N ASP A 189 24.62 -12.33 26.55
CA ASP A 189 23.63 -13.10 25.82
C ASP A 189 22.23 -12.84 26.40
N GLU A 190 21.33 -12.37 25.56
CA GLU A 190 19.93 -12.16 25.90
C GLU A 190 19.06 -12.33 24.64
N PRO A 191 17.81 -12.83 24.75
CA PRO A 191 16.92 -12.90 23.61
C PRO A 191 16.72 -11.53 22.96
N LEU A 192 16.72 -11.49 21.63
CA LEU A 192 16.41 -10.27 20.88
C LEU A 192 14.98 -9.81 21.16
N LEU A 193 14.74 -8.49 21.04
CA LEU A 193 13.40 -7.95 21.11
C LEU A 193 12.53 -8.53 19.99
N THR A 194 11.31 -8.88 20.35
CA THR A 194 10.27 -9.35 19.43
C THR A 194 9.06 -8.44 19.53
N ILE A 195 8.22 -8.45 18.49
CA ILE A 195 6.94 -7.76 18.51
C ILE A 195 5.81 -8.78 18.71
N GLY A 196 4.76 -8.35 19.40
CA GLY A 196 3.55 -9.14 19.57
C GLY A 196 2.67 -9.13 18.31
N ASP A 197 1.62 -9.94 18.36
CA ASP A 197 0.63 -10.02 17.29
C ASP A 197 -0.08 -8.69 17.05
N MET A 198 -0.36 -8.40 15.79
CA MET A 198 -1.14 -7.24 15.40
C MET A 198 -2.63 -7.49 15.68
N PRO A 199 -3.40 -6.45 16.05
CA PRO A 199 -4.83 -6.59 16.24
C PRO A 199 -5.55 -6.87 14.92
N GLU A 200 -6.70 -7.56 14.98
CA GLU A 200 -7.56 -7.76 13.81
C GLU A 200 -8.22 -6.46 13.33
N SER A 201 -8.49 -6.36 12.03
CA SER A 201 -9.20 -5.23 11.45
C SER A 201 -9.99 -5.64 10.20
N GLU A 202 -11.31 -5.47 10.25
CA GLU A 202 -12.19 -5.75 9.10
C GLU A 202 -11.88 -4.87 7.88
N ALA A 203 -11.61 -3.57 8.12
CA ALA A 203 -11.17 -2.65 7.07
C ALA A 203 -9.86 -3.14 6.43
N ALA A 204 -8.91 -3.65 7.22
CA ALA A 204 -7.66 -4.22 6.71
C ALA A 204 -7.91 -5.42 5.80
N TYR A 205 -8.77 -6.36 6.20
CA TYR A 205 -9.12 -7.51 5.37
C TYR A 205 -9.83 -7.11 4.07
N THR A 206 -10.71 -6.10 4.13
CA THR A 206 -11.39 -5.61 2.93
C THR A 206 -10.43 -4.93 1.96
N ILE A 207 -9.56 -4.04 2.45
CA ILE A 207 -8.48 -3.45 1.66
C ILE A 207 -7.61 -4.55 1.04
N ALA A 208 -7.21 -5.56 1.82
CA ALA A 208 -6.36 -6.64 1.36
C ALA A 208 -6.95 -7.42 0.18
N ARG A 209 -8.28 -7.62 0.12
CA ARG A 209 -8.96 -8.26 -1.03
C ARG A 209 -8.87 -7.45 -2.32
N LEU A 210 -8.58 -6.15 -2.25
CA LEU A 210 -8.45 -5.27 -3.41
C LEU A 210 -7.03 -5.27 -3.98
N ILE A 211 -6.01 -5.63 -3.22
CA ILE A 211 -4.61 -5.45 -3.62
C ILE A 211 -4.10 -6.49 -4.63
N PRO A 212 -4.40 -7.80 -4.55
CA PRO A 212 -3.84 -8.80 -5.45
C PRO A 212 -4.08 -8.52 -6.95
N ARG A 213 -5.14 -7.80 -7.31
CA ARG A 213 -5.41 -7.41 -8.72
C ARG A 213 -4.52 -6.27 -9.21
N LEU A 214 -3.90 -5.51 -8.30
CA LEU A 214 -2.99 -4.41 -8.62
C LEU A 214 -1.53 -4.87 -8.70
N ILE A 215 -1.22 -6.07 -8.20
CA ILE A 215 0.13 -6.63 -8.13
C ILE A 215 0.22 -7.82 -9.07
N ASP A 216 1.13 -7.76 -10.03
CA ASP A 216 1.31 -8.82 -11.02
C ASP A 216 2.26 -9.90 -10.48
N ASP A 217 2.16 -11.12 -11.00
CA ASP A 217 3.20 -12.14 -10.76
C ASP A 217 4.57 -11.61 -11.25
N GLY A 218 5.62 -12.01 -10.55
CA GLY A 218 6.98 -11.51 -10.78
C GLY A 218 7.27 -10.10 -10.22
N SER A 219 6.32 -9.45 -9.54
CA SER A 219 6.55 -8.10 -8.97
C SER A 219 7.55 -8.13 -7.81
N THR A 220 8.35 -7.07 -7.67
CA THR A 220 9.22 -6.87 -6.49
C THR A 220 8.51 -5.99 -5.47
N ILE A 221 8.46 -6.39 -4.21
CA ILE A 221 7.60 -5.75 -3.21
C ILE A 221 8.44 -5.10 -2.10
N GLN A 222 8.08 -3.86 -1.79
CA GLN A 222 8.27 -3.24 -0.47
C GLN A 222 6.91 -3.04 0.18
N ILE A 223 6.85 -3.29 1.49
CA ILE A 223 5.65 -3.05 2.26
C ILE A 223 5.97 -2.52 3.66
N SER A 224 5.18 -1.56 4.14
CA SER A 224 5.31 -1.00 5.49
C SER A 224 4.83 -1.98 6.58
N LEU A 225 5.10 -1.68 7.85
CA LEU A 225 4.59 -2.46 8.98
C LEU A 225 3.16 -2.09 9.36
N GLY A 226 2.43 -3.04 9.97
CA GLY A 226 1.13 -2.83 10.61
C GLY A 226 0.03 -3.79 10.15
N THR A 227 -1.15 -3.68 10.75
CA THR A 227 -2.30 -4.58 10.50
C THR A 227 -2.72 -4.63 9.03
N THR A 228 -2.93 -3.49 8.36
CA THR A 228 -3.34 -3.47 6.95
C THR A 228 -2.28 -4.06 6.02
N PRO A 229 -1.00 -3.68 6.14
CA PRO A 229 0.08 -4.34 5.41
C PRO A 229 0.17 -5.86 5.61
N GLN A 230 0.03 -6.34 6.85
CA GLN A 230 0.02 -7.78 7.14
C GLN A 230 -1.11 -8.50 6.39
N ALA A 231 -2.35 -7.97 6.48
CA ALA A 231 -3.48 -8.53 5.75
C ALA A 231 -3.23 -8.57 4.23
N VAL A 232 -2.58 -7.52 3.69
CA VAL A 232 -2.19 -7.47 2.27
C VAL A 232 -1.20 -8.58 1.91
N LEU A 233 -0.14 -8.80 2.69
CA LEU A 233 0.80 -9.90 2.45
C LEU A 233 0.07 -11.26 2.44
N MET A 234 -0.82 -11.50 3.40
CA MET A 234 -1.61 -12.74 3.45
C MET A 234 -2.50 -12.92 2.21
N ALA A 235 -3.02 -11.83 1.65
CA ALA A 235 -3.82 -11.86 0.42
C ALA A 235 -2.99 -12.15 -0.85
N LEU A 236 -1.67 -12.03 -0.79
CA LEU A 236 -0.76 -12.36 -1.91
C LEU A 236 -0.34 -13.84 -1.95
N LYS A 237 -0.89 -14.68 -1.07
CA LYS A 237 -0.53 -16.10 -0.94
C LYS A 237 -0.68 -16.96 -2.21
N ASP A 238 -1.45 -16.49 -3.19
CA ASP A 238 -1.76 -17.20 -4.45
C ASP A 238 -0.99 -16.60 -5.65
N LYS A 239 -0.09 -15.64 -5.40
CA LYS A 239 0.82 -15.07 -6.40
C LYS A 239 2.04 -15.97 -6.61
N ASN A 240 2.73 -15.73 -7.71
CA ASN A 240 3.91 -16.50 -8.11
C ASN A 240 5.11 -15.60 -8.40
N ASP A 241 6.29 -16.13 -8.06
CA ASP A 241 7.59 -15.53 -8.36
C ASP A 241 7.77 -14.09 -7.85
N LEU A 242 7.15 -13.75 -6.72
CA LEU A 242 7.33 -12.43 -6.12
C LEU A 242 8.79 -12.22 -5.67
N GLY A 243 9.24 -10.98 -5.71
CA GLY A 243 10.52 -10.54 -5.18
C GLY A 243 10.36 -9.60 -3.98
N ILE A 244 11.42 -9.45 -3.18
CA ILE A 244 11.46 -8.58 -2.01
C ILE A 244 12.70 -7.69 -2.06
N HIS A 245 12.46 -6.38 -1.97
CA HIS A 245 13.45 -5.35 -1.69
C HIS A 245 12.77 -4.33 -0.78
N THR A 246 12.96 -4.48 0.54
CA THR A 246 12.13 -3.80 1.55
C THR A 246 13.00 -3.21 2.66
N GLN A 247 12.47 -2.29 3.45
CA GLN A 247 13.18 -1.84 4.65
C GLN A 247 13.17 -2.92 5.74
N TYR A 248 12.00 -3.50 6.01
CA TYR A 248 11.79 -4.45 7.10
C TYR A 248 11.37 -5.82 6.57
N LEU A 249 12.06 -6.86 7.02
CA LEU A 249 11.60 -8.24 6.94
C LEU A 249 10.67 -8.56 8.11
N THR A 250 9.59 -9.30 7.86
CA THR A 250 8.63 -9.75 8.87
C THR A 250 8.34 -11.25 8.74
N ASP A 251 7.70 -11.84 9.75
CA ASP A 251 7.25 -13.24 9.76
C ASP A 251 6.38 -13.57 8.53
N ASP A 252 5.50 -12.66 8.12
CA ASP A 252 4.62 -12.87 6.96
C ASP A 252 5.43 -13.05 5.66
N ILE A 253 6.51 -12.30 5.49
CA ILE A 253 7.42 -12.45 4.34
C ILE A 253 8.12 -13.81 4.41
N MET A 254 8.63 -14.19 5.59
CA MET A 254 9.23 -15.53 5.81
C MET A 254 8.25 -16.65 5.45
N HIS A 255 6.97 -16.53 5.85
CA HIS A 255 5.94 -17.52 5.53
C HIS A 255 5.68 -17.62 4.02
N LEU A 256 5.62 -16.50 3.30
CA LEU A 256 5.45 -16.50 1.84
C LEU A 256 6.68 -17.05 1.10
N VAL A 257 7.89 -16.80 1.60
CA VAL A 257 9.12 -17.44 1.08
C VAL A 257 9.05 -18.96 1.28
N SER A 258 8.68 -19.40 2.48
CA SER A 258 8.56 -20.83 2.82
C SER A 258 7.53 -21.59 1.98
N ARG A 259 6.52 -20.86 1.45
CA ARG A 259 5.51 -21.39 0.54
C ARG A 259 5.89 -21.35 -0.94
N GLY A 260 7.06 -20.79 -1.28
CA GLY A 260 7.50 -20.61 -2.67
C GLY A 260 6.78 -19.49 -3.43
N VAL A 261 5.97 -18.68 -2.75
CA VAL A 261 5.29 -17.52 -3.35
C VAL A 261 6.31 -16.42 -3.68
N ILE A 262 7.26 -16.19 -2.76
CA ILE A 262 8.39 -15.29 -2.95
C ILE A 262 9.61 -16.11 -3.34
N THR A 263 10.10 -15.91 -4.56
CA THR A 263 11.28 -16.61 -5.10
C THR A 263 12.45 -15.67 -5.38
N ASN A 264 12.19 -14.36 -5.47
CA ASN A 264 13.16 -13.32 -5.86
C ASN A 264 13.77 -13.50 -7.27
N ARG A 265 13.26 -14.43 -8.09
CA ARG A 265 13.84 -14.79 -9.40
C ARG A 265 13.56 -13.78 -10.52
N ARG A 266 12.59 -12.90 -10.33
CA ARG A 266 12.11 -11.95 -11.35
C ARG A 266 12.40 -10.49 -11.00
N LYS A 267 13.31 -10.25 -10.05
CA LYS A 267 13.58 -8.90 -9.55
C LYS A 267 14.25 -7.99 -10.57
N GLY A 268 14.90 -8.52 -11.62
CA GLY A 268 15.73 -7.77 -12.58
C GLY A 268 17.04 -7.23 -11.99
N PHE A 269 17.07 -6.98 -10.68
CA PHE A 269 18.23 -6.56 -9.91
C PHE A 269 18.24 -7.28 -8.56
N ASN A 270 19.41 -7.71 -8.08
CA ASN A 270 19.56 -8.61 -6.92
C ASN A 270 18.69 -9.88 -7.04
N GLU A 271 18.70 -10.51 -8.21
CA GLU A 271 17.91 -11.71 -8.49
C GLU A 271 18.33 -12.89 -7.61
N GLY A 272 17.34 -13.68 -7.19
CA GLY A 272 17.52 -14.80 -6.27
C GLY A 272 17.79 -14.40 -4.82
N LYS A 273 17.97 -13.11 -4.53
CA LYS A 273 18.24 -12.58 -3.19
C LYS A 273 17.04 -11.82 -2.63
N LEU A 274 16.62 -12.20 -1.44
CA LEU A 274 15.78 -11.37 -0.59
C LEU A 274 16.66 -10.27 -0.01
N VAL A 275 16.26 -9.00 -0.19
CA VAL A 275 17.05 -7.85 0.29
C VAL A 275 16.23 -7.03 1.27
N ALA A 276 16.81 -6.77 2.44
CA ALA A 276 16.24 -5.84 3.42
C ALA A 276 17.30 -4.98 4.12
N SER A 277 16.90 -4.07 5.01
CA SER A 277 17.86 -3.35 5.88
C SER A 277 17.77 -3.77 7.34
N SER A 278 16.61 -4.27 7.77
CA SER A 278 16.36 -4.70 9.15
C SER A 278 15.27 -5.79 9.20
N ALA A 279 15.11 -6.47 10.32
CA ALA A 279 14.04 -7.44 10.60
C ALA A 279 13.30 -7.09 11.89
N ILE A 280 11.98 -7.32 11.88
CA ILE A 280 11.11 -7.13 13.04
C ILE A 280 10.10 -8.26 13.02
N GLY A 281 10.09 -9.07 14.08
CA GLY A 281 9.21 -10.23 14.11
C GLY A 281 9.40 -11.11 15.33
N SER A 282 9.09 -12.40 15.16
CA SER A 282 9.29 -13.43 16.18
C SER A 282 10.72 -13.97 16.20
N GLN A 283 11.02 -14.76 17.22
CA GLN A 283 12.28 -15.52 17.29
C GLN A 283 12.47 -16.46 16.09
N ARG A 284 11.38 -17.03 15.55
CA ARG A 284 11.45 -17.94 14.38
C ARG A 284 11.95 -17.21 13.14
N LEU A 285 11.58 -15.93 12.98
CA LEU A 285 12.10 -15.09 11.91
C LEU A 285 13.62 -14.92 12.04
N TYR A 286 14.11 -14.69 13.26
CA TYR A 286 15.55 -14.51 13.50
C TYR A 286 16.33 -15.80 13.25
N GLU A 287 15.80 -16.96 13.66
CA GLU A 287 16.38 -18.27 13.32
C GLU A 287 16.40 -18.52 11.80
N PHE A 288 15.35 -18.12 11.07
CA PHE A 288 15.28 -18.24 9.62
C PHE A 288 16.30 -17.38 8.87
N LEU A 289 16.72 -16.27 9.48
CA LEU A 289 17.70 -15.33 8.93
C LEU A 289 19.15 -15.80 9.08
N ASP A 290 19.42 -16.61 10.11
CA ASP A 290 20.77 -17.01 10.51
C ASP A 290 21.49 -17.80 9.42
N ASP A 291 22.63 -17.28 8.94
CA ASP A 291 23.46 -17.83 7.87
C ASP A 291 22.71 -18.26 6.59
N ASN A 292 21.58 -17.61 6.29
CA ASN A 292 20.77 -17.93 5.14
C ASN A 292 21.32 -17.30 3.84
N PRO A 293 21.86 -18.08 2.87
CA PRO A 293 22.49 -17.55 1.66
C PRO A 293 21.53 -16.82 0.72
N ALA A 294 20.22 -17.03 0.86
CA ALA A 294 19.22 -16.37 0.03
C ALA A 294 18.88 -14.95 0.52
N ILE A 295 19.36 -14.54 1.69
CA ILE A 295 18.97 -13.29 2.35
C ILE A 295 20.20 -12.41 2.55
N GLU A 296 20.06 -11.13 2.22
CA GLU A 296 21.10 -10.14 2.43
C GLU A 296 20.54 -8.86 3.04
N PHE A 297 21.17 -8.39 4.10
CA PHE A 297 20.87 -7.08 4.67
C PHE A 297 21.87 -6.04 4.18
N HIS A 298 21.36 -4.86 3.84
CA HIS A 298 22.13 -3.75 3.30
C HIS A 298 21.77 -2.45 4.03
N PRO A 299 22.69 -1.46 4.10
CA PRO A 299 22.43 -0.20 4.77
C PRO A 299 21.35 0.63 4.07
N SER A 300 20.74 1.57 4.79
CA SER A 300 19.60 2.33 4.29
C SER A 300 19.92 3.24 3.10
N ASP A 301 21.17 3.71 2.96
CA ASP A 301 21.64 4.46 1.78
C ASP A 301 21.80 3.57 0.52
N TYR A 302 21.56 2.27 0.63
CA TYR A 302 21.35 1.35 -0.48
C TYR A 302 19.88 0.97 -0.63
N VAL A 303 19.28 0.43 0.44
CA VAL A 303 17.91 -0.14 0.41
C VAL A 303 16.87 0.93 0.10
N ASN A 304 16.99 2.11 0.73
CA ASN A 304 16.07 3.23 0.55
C ASN A 304 16.53 4.19 -0.57
N HIS A 305 17.60 3.92 -1.30
CA HIS A 305 18.04 4.85 -2.34
C HIS A 305 17.10 4.76 -3.55
N PRO A 306 16.38 5.84 -3.95
CA PRO A 306 15.40 5.77 -5.04
C PRO A 306 15.97 5.25 -6.36
N GLY A 307 17.21 5.63 -6.68
CA GLY A 307 17.92 5.13 -7.88
C GLY A 307 18.39 3.67 -7.81
N ILE A 308 18.37 3.03 -6.63
CA ILE A 308 18.57 1.58 -6.50
C ILE A 308 17.21 0.88 -6.62
N ILE A 309 16.20 1.41 -5.92
CA ILE A 309 14.83 0.89 -5.93
C ILE A 309 14.27 0.84 -7.36
N SER A 310 14.52 1.89 -8.17
CA SER A 310 14.03 1.99 -9.55
C SER A 310 14.63 0.96 -10.51
N ARG A 311 15.69 0.25 -10.12
CA ARG A 311 16.31 -0.81 -10.93
C ARG A 311 15.57 -2.14 -10.84
N HIS A 312 14.66 -2.29 -9.88
CA HIS A 312 13.89 -3.51 -9.72
C HIS A 312 12.72 -3.55 -10.71
N TYR A 313 12.52 -4.71 -11.32
CA TYR A 313 11.41 -4.95 -12.23
C TYR A 313 10.09 -4.98 -11.46
N LYS A 314 9.07 -4.27 -11.97
CA LYS A 314 7.74 -4.17 -11.37
C LYS A 314 7.80 -3.89 -9.87
N MET A 315 8.59 -2.89 -9.48
CA MET A 315 8.73 -2.52 -8.08
C MET A 315 7.42 -1.93 -7.55
N VAL A 316 6.82 -2.59 -6.56
CA VAL A 316 5.58 -2.17 -5.90
C VAL A 316 5.89 -1.74 -4.47
N SER A 317 5.65 -0.46 -4.15
CA SER A 317 5.75 0.05 -2.78
C SER A 317 4.37 0.21 -2.16
N ILE A 318 4.13 -0.41 -1.00
CA ILE A 318 2.83 -0.43 -0.34
C ILE A 318 2.95 0.19 1.05
N ASN A 319 2.26 1.31 1.28
CA ASN A 319 2.38 2.05 2.55
C ASN A 319 1.01 2.57 3.02
N VAL A 320 0.90 2.84 4.33
CA VAL A 320 -0.37 3.29 4.95
C VAL A 320 -0.36 4.79 5.23
N ALA A 321 -1.41 5.48 4.80
CA ALA A 321 -1.66 6.87 5.17
C ALA A 321 -2.39 6.98 6.52
N MET A 322 -2.04 8.00 7.30
CA MET A 322 -2.82 8.39 8.48
C MET A 322 -4.08 9.14 8.03
N THR A 323 -3.94 10.09 7.10
CA THR A 323 -5.00 10.96 6.61
C THR A 323 -4.61 11.49 5.22
N MET A 324 -5.58 11.69 4.33
CA MET A 324 -5.35 12.27 3.00
C MET A 324 -6.37 13.35 2.70
N ASP A 325 -5.97 14.43 2.03
CA ASP A 325 -6.93 15.41 1.53
C ASP A 325 -7.49 15.07 0.14
N LEU A 326 -8.55 15.78 -0.26
CA LEU A 326 -9.21 15.60 -1.56
C LEU A 326 -8.30 15.88 -2.76
N THR A 327 -7.20 16.62 -2.57
CA THR A 327 -6.22 16.87 -3.64
C THR A 327 -5.16 15.76 -3.72
N GLY A 328 -5.14 14.85 -2.75
CA GLY A 328 -4.21 13.73 -2.66
C GLY A 328 -2.94 14.03 -1.86
N GLN A 329 -2.88 15.09 -1.06
CA GLN A 329 -1.76 15.23 -0.13
C GLN A 329 -1.88 14.22 1.01
N VAL A 330 -0.76 13.66 1.44
CA VAL A 330 -0.74 12.56 2.41
C VAL A 330 -0.08 13.01 3.69
N ALA A 331 -0.81 12.86 4.79
CA ALA A 331 -0.23 12.80 6.12
C ALA A 331 -0.02 11.32 6.50
N ALA A 332 1.19 11.00 6.94
CA ALA A 332 1.55 9.66 7.39
C ALA A 332 2.25 9.74 8.73
N ASP A 333 1.99 8.76 9.59
CA ASP A 333 2.48 8.79 10.96
C ASP A 333 2.63 7.39 11.53
N ALA A 334 3.42 7.30 12.59
CA ALA A 334 3.50 6.10 13.39
C ALA A 334 2.30 6.02 14.32
N LEU A 335 1.57 4.91 14.25
CA LEU A 335 0.36 4.72 15.04
C LEU A 335 0.72 4.10 16.41
N PRO A 336 -0.03 4.42 17.48
CA PRO A 336 0.27 3.94 18.83
C PRO A 336 0.37 2.43 18.99
N LEU A 337 -0.33 1.66 18.13
CA LEU A 337 -0.37 0.19 18.18
C LEU A 337 0.62 -0.49 17.23
N ASN A 338 1.30 0.26 16.35
CA ASN A 338 2.23 -0.30 15.36
C ASN A 338 3.69 0.15 15.57
N TYR A 339 3.98 0.69 16.77
CA TYR A 339 5.29 1.14 17.25
C TYR A 339 6.22 1.66 16.14
N PHE A 340 6.11 2.95 15.85
CA PHE A 340 7.06 3.72 15.03
C PHE A 340 7.19 3.30 13.55
N SER A 341 6.11 2.85 12.89
CA SER A 341 6.06 2.51 11.45
C SER A 341 7.08 3.25 10.55
N GLY A 342 7.65 2.53 9.56
CA GLY A 342 8.67 2.96 8.59
C GLY A 342 8.38 4.17 7.67
N VAL A 343 7.60 5.14 8.14
CA VAL A 343 7.25 6.40 7.48
C VAL A 343 8.50 7.16 7.01
N THR A 344 9.60 7.08 7.77
CA THR A 344 10.88 7.73 7.43
C THR A 344 11.43 7.29 6.06
N GLY A 345 11.14 6.06 5.63
CA GLY A 345 11.54 5.54 4.32
C GLY A 345 10.42 5.58 3.26
N MET A 346 9.23 6.08 3.59
CA MET A 346 8.07 6.01 2.70
C MET A 346 8.32 6.73 1.38
N LEU A 347 8.73 8.00 1.42
CA LEU A 347 8.90 8.81 0.22
C LEU A 347 10.03 8.29 -0.69
N ASP A 348 11.08 7.72 -0.09
CA ASP A 348 12.18 7.05 -0.79
C ASP A 348 11.64 5.92 -1.71
N PHE A 349 10.82 5.03 -1.14
CA PHE A 349 10.20 3.93 -1.89
C PHE A 349 9.14 4.39 -2.89
N PHE A 350 8.37 5.44 -2.59
CA PHE A 350 7.39 6.00 -3.52
C PHE A 350 8.04 6.48 -4.80
N ARG A 351 9.12 7.27 -4.68
CA ARG A 351 9.84 7.80 -5.83
C ARG A 351 10.59 6.72 -6.58
N GLY A 352 11.20 5.78 -5.86
CA GLY A 352 11.88 4.65 -6.47
C GLY A 352 10.95 3.74 -7.26
N SER A 353 9.79 3.37 -6.71
CA SER A 353 8.81 2.52 -7.39
C SER A 353 8.15 3.22 -8.58
N ALA A 354 7.84 4.52 -8.47
CA ALA A 354 7.30 5.30 -9.59
C ALA A 354 8.27 5.43 -10.77
N GLN A 355 9.58 5.31 -10.53
CA GLN A 355 10.63 5.35 -11.56
C GLN A 355 10.99 3.96 -12.10
N ALA A 356 10.51 2.88 -11.49
CA ALA A 356 10.79 1.53 -11.93
C ALA A 356 9.94 1.14 -13.14
N GLU A 357 10.50 0.30 -14.02
CA GLU A 357 9.74 -0.26 -15.14
C GLU A 357 8.57 -1.12 -14.63
N GLY A 358 7.35 -0.73 -15.01
CA GLY A 358 6.11 -1.37 -14.53
C GLY A 358 5.88 -1.20 -13.02
N GLY A 359 6.57 -0.27 -12.37
CA GLY A 359 6.47 -0.04 -10.94
C GLY A 359 5.21 0.70 -10.51
N LYS A 360 4.79 0.48 -9.25
CA LYS A 360 3.54 1.00 -8.70
C LYS A 360 3.75 1.49 -7.27
N SER A 361 3.24 2.68 -6.94
CA SER A 361 3.17 3.19 -5.57
C SER A 361 1.72 3.15 -5.07
N ILE A 362 1.47 2.32 -4.05
CA ILE A 362 0.12 2.06 -3.51
C ILE A 362 0.02 2.62 -2.08
N LEU A 363 -0.89 3.56 -1.89
CA LEU A 363 -1.30 4.05 -0.58
C LEU A 363 -2.54 3.33 -0.10
N LEU A 364 -2.47 2.80 1.11
CA LEU A 364 -3.59 2.22 1.84
C LEU A 364 -4.13 3.27 2.81
N ILE A 365 -5.43 3.46 2.83
CA ILE A 365 -6.09 4.37 3.75
C ILE A 365 -7.42 3.76 4.21
N PRO A 366 -7.50 3.22 5.44
CA PRO A 366 -8.81 2.98 6.06
C PRO A 366 -9.62 4.27 5.98
N ALA A 367 -10.88 4.21 5.57
CA ALA A 367 -11.65 5.43 5.30
C ALA A 367 -11.96 6.21 6.58
N THR A 368 -11.96 5.54 7.75
CA THR A 368 -12.21 6.15 9.05
C THR A 368 -11.12 5.88 10.10
N SER A 369 -11.11 6.69 11.15
CA SER A 369 -10.37 6.42 12.39
C SER A 369 -10.96 5.23 13.17
N GLN A 370 -10.29 4.83 14.26
CA GLN A 370 -10.79 3.73 15.11
C GLN A 370 -12.24 4.01 15.55
N HIS A 371 -13.10 3.00 15.45
CA HIS A 371 -14.53 3.06 15.74
C HIS A 371 -15.39 3.94 14.81
N GLY A 372 -14.92 4.27 13.60
CA GLY A 372 -15.75 4.93 12.58
C GLY A 372 -16.06 6.41 12.81
N LYS A 373 -15.61 6.99 13.94
CA LYS A 373 -16.09 8.32 14.39
C LYS A 373 -15.61 9.52 13.58
N LYS A 374 -14.54 9.37 12.80
CA LYS A 374 -13.95 10.47 11.99
C LYS A 374 -13.43 9.91 10.68
N SER A 375 -13.68 10.63 9.58
CA SER A 375 -13.07 10.34 8.30
C SER A 375 -11.54 10.55 8.34
N ARG A 376 -10.80 9.69 7.63
CA ARG A 376 -9.37 9.88 7.31
C ARG A 376 -9.18 10.51 5.94
N ILE A 377 -10.22 10.58 5.11
CA ILE A 377 -10.24 11.42 3.92
C ILE A 377 -10.87 12.75 4.31
N VAL A 378 -10.10 13.83 4.22
CA VAL A 378 -10.50 15.17 4.67
C VAL A 378 -10.55 16.15 3.51
N SER A 379 -11.23 17.29 3.68
CA SER A 379 -11.29 18.33 2.65
C SER A 379 -9.91 18.92 2.33
N MET A 380 -9.16 19.29 3.37
CA MET A 380 -7.82 19.88 3.28
C MET A 380 -6.98 19.54 4.51
N LEU A 381 -5.68 19.31 4.33
CA LEU A 381 -4.73 19.25 5.45
C LEU A 381 -4.38 20.69 5.89
N THR A 382 -4.80 21.10 7.09
CA THR A 382 -4.53 22.45 7.64
C THR A 382 -3.36 22.48 8.62
N ASP A 383 -3.40 21.60 9.64
CA ASP A 383 -2.44 21.60 10.75
C ASP A 383 -1.58 20.34 10.75
N THR A 384 -1.28 19.79 9.58
CA THR A 384 -0.59 18.50 9.44
C THR A 384 0.54 18.62 8.43
N ALA A 385 1.75 18.18 8.81
CA ALA A 385 2.85 18.09 7.87
C ALA A 385 2.53 17.06 6.78
N VAL A 386 2.73 17.46 5.52
CA VAL A 386 2.60 16.60 4.35
C VAL A 386 3.85 15.74 4.23
N VAL A 387 3.67 14.42 4.19
CA VAL A 387 4.75 13.43 4.04
C VAL A 387 4.93 13.04 2.58
N VAL A 388 3.83 12.76 1.88
CA VAL A 388 3.84 12.50 0.43
C VAL A 388 3.09 13.64 -0.26
N PRO A 389 3.77 14.49 -1.04
CA PRO A 389 3.13 15.52 -1.82
C PRO A 389 2.16 14.93 -2.83
N ARG A 390 1.06 15.64 -3.12
CA ARG A 390 0.03 15.19 -4.08
C ARG A 390 0.55 14.82 -5.47
N GLY A 391 1.68 15.41 -5.89
CA GLY A 391 2.34 15.12 -7.17
C GLY A 391 3.01 13.76 -7.23
N ASP A 392 3.38 13.18 -6.08
CA ASP A 392 4.02 11.86 -5.96
C ASP A 392 2.98 10.72 -5.75
N VAL A 393 1.67 11.03 -5.70
CA VAL A 393 0.61 10.05 -5.39
C VAL A 393 -0.04 9.46 -6.66
N HIS A 394 0.00 8.13 -6.77
CA HIS A 394 -0.63 7.36 -7.83
C HIS A 394 -1.83 6.56 -7.31
N TYR A 395 -1.64 5.36 -6.77
CA TYR A 395 -2.74 4.47 -6.37
C TYR A 395 -3.13 4.73 -4.92
N VAL A 396 -4.44 4.81 -4.65
CA VAL A 396 -5.01 4.96 -3.31
C VAL A 396 -6.12 3.94 -3.13
N VAL A 397 -6.09 3.21 -2.02
CA VAL A 397 -7.00 2.09 -1.73
C VAL A 397 -7.57 2.23 -0.32
N SER A 398 -8.89 2.22 -0.22
CA SER A 398 -9.64 2.04 1.03
C SER A 398 -10.51 0.78 0.96
N GLU A 399 -11.19 0.46 2.04
CA GLU A 399 -12.18 -0.62 2.09
C GLU A 399 -13.37 -0.39 1.11
N TYR A 400 -13.53 0.83 0.57
CA TYR A 400 -14.57 1.17 -0.40
C TYR A 400 -14.11 1.15 -1.86
N GLY A 401 -12.83 0.90 -2.12
CA GLY A 401 -12.33 0.76 -3.48
C GLY A 401 -10.92 1.29 -3.69
N ALA A 402 -10.47 1.21 -4.95
CA ALA A 402 -9.18 1.68 -5.40
C ALA A 402 -9.34 2.74 -6.49
N VAL A 403 -8.51 3.77 -6.44
CA VAL A 403 -8.41 4.84 -7.45
C VAL A 403 -6.95 5.09 -7.82
N ASN A 404 -6.73 5.50 -9.08
CA ASN A 404 -5.46 6.04 -9.54
C ASN A 404 -5.61 7.56 -9.68
N LEU A 405 -4.73 8.34 -9.06
CA LEU A 405 -4.68 9.80 -9.09
C LEU A 405 -3.63 10.36 -10.06
N PHE A 406 -2.81 9.51 -10.66
CA PHE A 406 -1.82 9.92 -11.65
C PHE A 406 -2.50 10.58 -12.85
N GLY A 407 -2.00 11.74 -13.29
CA GLY A 407 -2.56 12.52 -14.40
C GLY A 407 -3.90 13.21 -14.14
N LYS A 408 -4.53 13.05 -12.97
CA LYS A 408 -5.85 13.61 -12.68
C LYS A 408 -5.83 15.07 -12.23
N SER A 409 -6.78 15.85 -12.73
CA SER A 409 -7.10 17.22 -12.28
C SER A 409 -7.62 17.25 -10.85
N TYR A 410 -7.66 18.43 -10.22
CA TYR A 410 -8.20 18.58 -8.86
C TYR A 410 -9.64 18.10 -8.73
N GLN A 411 -10.47 18.36 -9.74
CA GLN A 411 -11.86 17.93 -9.74
C GLN A 411 -11.98 16.40 -9.80
N GLU A 412 -11.20 15.76 -10.68
CA GLU A 412 -11.18 14.29 -10.78
C GLU A 412 -10.59 13.64 -9.53
N ARG A 413 -9.58 14.25 -8.90
CA ARG A 413 -9.02 13.80 -7.62
C ARG A 413 -10.03 13.91 -6.49
N ALA A 414 -10.72 15.03 -6.36
CA ALA A 414 -11.74 15.21 -5.33
C ALA A 414 -12.85 14.15 -5.48
N MET A 415 -13.36 13.94 -6.69
CA MET A 415 -14.35 12.88 -6.94
C MET A 415 -13.81 11.48 -6.68
N ALA A 416 -12.56 11.19 -7.07
CA ALA A 416 -11.91 9.92 -6.80
C ALA A 416 -11.81 9.66 -5.29
N MET A 417 -11.31 10.62 -4.53
CA MET A 417 -11.12 10.50 -3.08
C MET A 417 -12.47 10.39 -2.34
N ILE A 418 -13.49 11.16 -2.74
CA ILE A 418 -14.84 11.04 -2.17
C ILE A 418 -15.41 9.64 -2.45
N SER A 419 -15.20 9.08 -3.64
CA SER A 419 -15.74 7.76 -4.00
C SER A 419 -15.19 6.59 -3.16
N ILE A 420 -14.01 6.78 -2.57
CA ILE A 420 -13.38 5.79 -1.67
C ILE A 420 -13.45 6.22 -0.19
N ALA A 421 -14.17 7.29 0.13
CA ALA A 421 -14.46 7.68 1.51
C ALA A 421 -15.62 6.84 2.08
N HIS A 422 -15.73 6.83 3.40
CA HIS A 422 -16.84 6.18 4.09
C HIS A 422 -18.16 6.90 3.76
N PRO A 423 -19.25 6.19 3.43
CA PRO A 423 -20.52 6.76 2.99
C PRO A 423 -21.02 7.93 3.83
N ASP A 424 -20.97 7.83 5.15
CA ASP A 424 -21.41 8.86 6.10
C ASP A 424 -20.72 10.24 5.95
N PHE A 425 -19.54 10.30 5.33
CA PHE A 425 -18.77 11.54 5.19
C PHE A 425 -18.74 12.07 3.75
N ARG A 426 -19.33 11.35 2.78
CA ARG A 426 -19.22 11.73 1.36
C ARG A 426 -19.93 13.04 1.03
N ASP A 427 -21.09 13.28 1.64
CA ASP A 427 -21.87 14.51 1.45
C ASP A 427 -21.12 15.74 1.98
N GLU A 428 -20.59 15.64 3.20
CA GLU A 428 -19.77 16.69 3.82
C GLU A 428 -18.55 17.01 2.96
N LEU A 429 -17.82 15.97 2.53
CA LEU A 429 -16.61 16.14 1.71
C LEU A 429 -16.92 16.78 0.36
N PHE A 430 -18.00 16.38 -0.30
CA PHE A 430 -18.42 16.97 -1.57
C PHE A 430 -18.86 18.43 -1.41
N PHE A 431 -19.61 18.75 -0.35
CA PHE A 431 -20.01 20.12 -0.06
C PHE A 431 -18.79 21.02 0.18
N GLU A 432 -17.83 20.58 1.00
CA GLU A 432 -16.59 21.32 1.22
C GLU A 432 -15.75 21.42 -0.06
N ALA A 433 -15.70 20.38 -0.89
CA ALA A 433 -15.01 20.42 -2.18
C ALA A 433 -15.58 21.48 -3.13
N LYS A 434 -16.90 21.64 -3.17
CA LYS A 434 -17.57 22.74 -3.90
C LYS A 434 -17.21 24.11 -3.35
N LYS A 435 -17.29 24.26 -2.02
CA LYS A 435 -16.97 25.52 -1.33
C LYS A 435 -15.52 25.95 -1.56
N MET A 436 -14.60 24.99 -1.67
CA MET A 436 -13.19 25.21 -2.01
C MET A 436 -12.95 25.45 -3.52
N GLY A 437 -13.97 25.30 -4.37
CA GLY A 437 -13.83 25.42 -5.84
C GLY A 437 -13.14 24.23 -6.51
N LEU A 438 -13.00 23.08 -5.82
CA LEU A 438 -12.48 21.85 -6.42
C LEU A 438 -13.51 21.19 -7.35
N LEU A 439 -14.80 21.35 -7.04
CA LEU A 439 -15.91 20.86 -7.85
C LEU A 439 -16.71 22.02 -8.45
N SER A 440 -17.21 21.85 -9.67
CA SER A 440 -18.06 22.84 -10.33
C SER A 440 -19.38 23.04 -9.56
N PRO A 441 -19.89 24.28 -9.42
CA PRO A 441 -21.12 24.57 -8.67
C PRO A 441 -22.35 23.78 -9.12
N GLN A 442 -22.44 23.49 -10.41
CA GLN A 442 -23.57 22.82 -11.06
C GLN A 442 -23.66 21.32 -10.76
N ARG A 443 -22.58 20.67 -10.31
CA ARG A 443 -22.60 19.22 -10.02
C ARG A 443 -23.51 18.92 -8.84
N THR A 444 -24.42 17.96 -8.92
CA THR A 444 -25.29 17.59 -7.79
C THR A 444 -24.88 16.24 -7.20
N LEU A 445 -24.91 16.12 -5.87
CA LEU A 445 -24.95 14.79 -5.24
C LEU A 445 -26.38 14.27 -5.43
N LYS A 446 -26.56 13.15 -6.13
CA LYS A 446 -27.79 12.36 -6.00
C LYS A 446 -27.57 11.29 -4.91
N GLU A 447 -28.64 10.70 -4.36
CA GLU A 447 -28.63 9.61 -3.34
C GLU A 447 -27.60 8.49 -3.64
N SER A 448 -27.29 8.34 -4.92
CA SER A 448 -26.23 7.56 -5.56
C SER A 448 -24.78 7.78 -5.09
N ILE A 449 -24.50 8.21 -3.87
CA ILE A 449 -23.10 8.31 -3.40
C ILE A 449 -22.95 7.55 -2.09
N HIS A 450 -24.03 7.04 -1.50
CA HIS A 450 -23.94 6.09 -0.39
C HIS A 450 -23.69 4.63 -0.85
N GLY A 451 -23.77 4.35 -2.15
CA GLY A 451 -23.53 3.02 -2.70
C GLY A 451 -22.13 2.50 -2.35
N VAL A 452 -22.08 1.30 -1.77
CA VAL A 452 -20.83 0.57 -1.53
C VAL A 452 -20.42 -0.11 -2.82
N TYR A 453 -19.18 0.13 -3.28
CA TYR A 453 -18.68 -0.42 -4.53
C TYR A 453 -18.79 -1.96 -4.56
N PRO A 454 -19.58 -2.56 -5.48
CA PRO A 454 -19.80 -4.00 -5.46
C PRO A 454 -18.67 -4.72 -6.20
N VAL A 455 -17.55 -4.85 -5.47
CA VAL A 455 -16.28 -5.45 -5.94
C VAL A 455 -16.47 -6.81 -6.62
N LYS A 456 -17.46 -7.59 -6.19
CA LYS A 456 -17.76 -8.93 -6.74
C LYS A 456 -18.12 -8.94 -8.23
N PHE A 457 -18.56 -7.81 -8.78
CA PHE A 457 -18.85 -7.69 -10.21
C PHE A 457 -17.64 -7.30 -11.05
N GLU A 458 -16.50 -6.95 -10.43
CA GLU A 458 -15.24 -6.78 -11.15
C GLU A 458 -14.69 -8.15 -11.59
N GLU A 459 -14.38 -8.28 -12.88
CA GLU A 459 -13.79 -9.48 -13.46
C GLU A 459 -12.83 -9.06 -14.57
N THR A 460 -11.63 -9.62 -14.58
CA THR A 460 -10.65 -9.41 -15.64
C THR A 460 -10.47 -10.71 -16.41
N LEU A 461 -10.64 -10.66 -17.72
CA LEU A 461 -10.53 -11.80 -18.61
C LEU A 461 -9.70 -11.45 -19.85
N GLU A 462 -9.20 -12.48 -20.50
CA GLU A 462 -8.52 -12.34 -21.78
C GLU A 462 -9.51 -12.60 -22.92
N ILE A 463 -9.65 -11.61 -23.82
CA ILE A 463 -10.45 -11.72 -25.04
C ILE A 463 -9.50 -11.46 -26.21
N GLU A 464 -9.28 -12.47 -27.05
CA GLU A 464 -8.41 -12.39 -28.24
C GLU A 464 -7.01 -11.80 -27.93
N GLY A 465 -6.39 -12.24 -26.83
CA GLY A 465 -5.06 -11.78 -26.42
C GLY A 465 -5.01 -10.43 -25.71
N GLN A 466 -6.16 -9.78 -25.51
CA GLN A 466 -6.25 -8.51 -24.77
C GLN A 466 -6.94 -8.70 -23.42
N GLN A 467 -6.39 -8.09 -22.38
CA GLN A 467 -7.06 -8.07 -21.08
C GLN A 467 -8.19 -7.04 -21.07
N VAL A 468 -9.38 -7.52 -20.71
CA VAL A 468 -10.59 -6.73 -20.55
C VAL A 468 -11.06 -6.83 -19.12
N THR A 469 -11.20 -5.69 -18.45
CA THR A 469 -11.79 -5.61 -17.11
C THR A 469 -13.24 -5.17 -17.21
N VAL A 470 -14.16 -6.05 -16.85
CA VAL A 470 -15.59 -5.73 -16.72
C VAL A 470 -15.88 -5.38 -15.27
N ARG A 471 -16.46 -4.21 -15.02
CA ARG A 471 -16.70 -3.73 -13.66
C ARG A 471 -17.82 -2.68 -13.57
N PRO A 472 -18.43 -2.47 -12.39
CA PRO A 472 -19.26 -1.29 -12.14
C PRO A 472 -18.49 0.00 -12.45
N ALA A 473 -19.19 0.98 -13.03
CA ALA A 473 -18.69 2.32 -13.31
C ALA A 473 -18.33 3.05 -12.00
N LYS A 474 -17.33 3.93 -12.07
CA LYS A 474 -16.87 4.78 -10.97
C LYS A 474 -17.09 6.26 -11.37
N PRO A 475 -17.18 7.22 -10.42
CA PRO A 475 -17.36 8.64 -10.75
C PRO A 475 -16.26 9.21 -11.64
N VAL A 476 -15.08 8.58 -11.58
CA VAL A 476 -13.91 8.94 -12.37
C VAL A 476 -13.96 8.42 -13.82
N ASP A 477 -15.01 7.69 -14.19
CA ASP A 477 -15.19 7.17 -15.55
C ASP A 477 -16.00 8.10 -16.46
N GLU A 478 -16.57 9.18 -15.92
CA GLU A 478 -17.41 10.13 -16.66
C GLU A 478 -16.80 10.54 -18.00
N ARG A 479 -15.52 10.94 -18.01
CA ARG A 479 -14.83 11.34 -19.24
C ARG A 479 -14.66 10.17 -20.23
N ARG A 480 -14.37 8.97 -19.74
CA ARG A 480 -14.18 7.78 -20.59
C ARG A 480 -15.48 7.29 -21.18
N ILE A 481 -16.57 7.37 -20.42
CA ILE A 481 -17.92 7.06 -20.91
C ILE A 481 -18.29 8.06 -22.02
N GLN A 482 -18.00 9.34 -21.81
CA GLN A 482 -18.21 10.37 -22.82
C GLN A 482 -17.40 10.06 -24.10
N GLU A 483 -16.11 9.73 -23.97
CA GLU A 483 -15.25 9.34 -25.10
C GLU A 483 -15.76 8.10 -25.82
N HIS A 484 -16.25 7.10 -25.08
CA HIS A 484 -16.89 5.91 -25.65
C HIS A 484 -18.08 6.30 -26.54
N PHE A 485 -18.97 7.18 -26.09
CA PHE A 485 -20.10 7.63 -26.92
C PHE A 485 -19.68 8.38 -28.18
N TYR A 486 -18.62 9.19 -28.11
CA TYR A 486 -18.05 9.84 -29.31
C TYR A 486 -17.37 8.86 -30.27
N SER A 487 -17.05 7.64 -29.83
CA SER A 487 -16.46 6.59 -30.66
C SER A 487 -17.48 5.69 -31.37
N LEU A 488 -18.77 5.81 -31.04
CA LEU A 488 -19.83 4.99 -31.63
C LEU A 488 -20.13 5.40 -33.07
N ASP A 489 -20.56 4.42 -33.87
CA ASP A 489 -21.13 4.67 -35.19
C ASP A 489 -22.47 5.41 -35.07
N LYS A 490 -22.87 6.13 -36.13
CA LYS A 490 -24.13 6.89 -36.15
C LYS A 490 -25.35 6.03 -35.81
N ASP A 491 -25.44 4.83 -36.39
CA ASP A 491 -26.56 3.92 -36.16
C ASP A 491 -26.60 3.44 -34.70
N ASP A 492 -25.44 3.17 -34.10
CA ASP A 492 -25.33 2.77 -32.69
C ASP A 492 -25.74 3.89 -31.72
N VAL A 493 -25.42 5.15 -32.06
CA VAL A 493 -25.91 6.32 -31.32
C VAL A 493 -27.44 6.39 -31.38
N VAL A 494 -28.02 6.22 -32.57
CA VAL A 494 -29.47 6.23 -32.74
C VAL A 494 -30.12 5.07 -31.98
N PHE A 495 -29.55 3.87 -32.02
CA PHE A 495 -30.07 2.73 -31.25
C PHE A 495 -29.97 2.95 -29.73
N ARG A 496 -28.96 3.69 -29.25
CA ARG A 496 -28.76 3.95 -27.82
C ARG A 496 -29.63 5.08 -27.27
N PHE A 497 -29.86 6.12 -28.07
CA PHE A 497 -30.50 7.36 -27.62
C PHE A 497 -31.84 7.67 -28.33
N PHE A 498 -32.25 6.86 -29.30
CA PHE A 498 -33.46 7.01 -30.14
C PHE A 498 -33.49 8.26 -31.03
N HIS A 499 -32.39 8.98 -31.16
CA HIS A 499 -32.25 10.12 -32.07
C HIS A 499 -30.79 10.32 -32.47
N GLU A 500 -30.56 11.01 -33.58
CA GLU A 500 -29.21 11.42 -33.96
C GLU A 500 -28.65 12.39 -32.93
N LYS A 501 -27.44 12.11 -32.45
CA LYS A 501 -26.77 12.93 -31.44
C LYS A 501 -25.29 13.06 -31.76
N SER A 502 -24.82 14.31 -31.85
CA SER A 502 -23.41 14.63 -32.16
C SER A 502 -22.66 15.22 -30.97
N THR A 503 -23.36 15.56 -29.88
CA THR A 503 -22.79 16.14 -28.67
C THR A 503 -23.32 15.40 -27.45
N PHE A 504 -22.42 14.90 -26.62
CA PHE A 504 -22.73 14.27 -25.33
C PHE A 504 -22.25 15.21 -24.22
N PHE A 505 -23.15 16.00 -23.66
CA PHE A 505 -22.79 16.95 -22.61
C PHE A 505 -22.49 16.20 -21.31
N ARG A 506 -21.67 16.84 -20.47
CA ARG A 506 -21.23 16.26 -19.20
C ARG A 506 -22.40 15.85 -18.30
N GLU A 507 -23.42 16.71 -18.22
CA GLU A 507 -24.61 16.53 -17.37
C GLU A 507 -25.40 15.27 -17.74
N GLU A 508 -25.35 14.86 -19.01
CA GLU A 508 -26.04 13.67 -19.53
C GLU A 508 -25.27 12.39 -19.20
N VAL A 509 -23.94 12.48 -19.16
CA VAL A 509 -23.05 11.34 -18.85
C VAL A 509 -22.88 11.15 -17.36
N GLU A 510 -23.00 12.22 -16.56
CA GLU A 510 -22.76 12.18 -15.12
C GLU A 510 -23.63 11.11 -14.44
N GLY A 511 -24.90 10.97 -14.86
CA GLY A 511 -25.83 9.96 -14.36
C GLY A 511 -25.36 8.51 -14.51
N LEU A 512 -24.58 8.20 -15.55
CA LEU A 512 -24.01 6.87 -15.80
C LEU A 512 -22.80 6.55 -14.91
N SER A 513 -22.19 7.59 -14.33
CA SER A 513 -21.03 7.47 -13.44
C SER A 513 -21.37 7.64 -11.96
N GLN A 514 -22.64 7.96 -11.65
CA GLN A 514 -23.16 8.18 -10.30
C GLN A 514 -23.51 6.83 -9.61
N ILE A 515 -23.06 6.67 -8.36
CA ILE A 515 -22.80 5.43 -7.60
C ILE A 515 -24.00 4.99 -6.71
N ASP A 516 -25.18 4.72 -7.27
CA ASP A 516 -26.24 4.10 -6.45
C ASP A 516 -25.97 2.59 -6.31
N TYR A 517 -25.62 1.94 -7.43
CA TYR A 517 -25.43 0.49 -7.56
C TYR A 517 -26.64 -0.38 -7.19
N ILE A 518 -27.68 0.19 -6.56
CA ILE A 518 -28.93 -0.47 -6.21
C ILE A 518 -30.01 -0.07 -7.21
N LYS A 519 -30.41 1.21 -7.21
CA LYS A 519 -31.47 1.70 -8.12
C LYS A 519 -30.96 1.87 -9.55
N ASN A 520 -29.71 2.30 -9.68
CA ASN A 520 -29.04 2.57 -10.95
C ASN A 520 -27.68 1.89 -10.95
N LEU A 521 -27.45 0.98 -11.90
CA LEU A 521 -26.16 0.30 -12.05
C LEU A 521 -25.69 0.40 -13.49
N THR A 522 -24.54 1.03 -13.68
CA THR A 522 -23.78 0.97 -14.93
C THR A 522 -22.59 0.04 -14.77
N ILE A 523 -22.41 -0.89 -15.69
CA ILE A 523 -21.24 -1.75 -15.84
C ILE A 523 -20.51 -1.36 -17.12
N VAL A 524 -19.19 -1.22 -17.00
CA VAL A 524 -18.28 -0.89 -18.10
C VAL A 524 -17.32 -2.05 -18.36
N ALA A 525 -16.99 -2.29 -19.62
CA ALA A 525 -15.83 -3.06 -20.03
C ALA A 525 -14.70 -2.09 -20.39
N VAL A 526 -13.53 -2.29 -19.77
CA VAL A 526 -12.38 -1.39 -19.87
C VAL A 526 -11.15 -2.15 -20.33
N VAL A 527 -10.42 -1.59 -21.29
CA VAL A 527 -9.19 -2.15 -21.86
C VAL A 527 -8.02 -1.21 -21.59
N GLY A 528 -6.87 -1.76 -21.21
CA GLY A 528 -5.66 -0.99 -20.91
C GLY A 528 -5.39 -0.84 -19.41
N GLU A 529 -4.48 0.08 -19.07
CA GLU A 529 -3.94 0.19 -17.71
C GLU A 529 -4.96 0.71 -16.69
N PHE A 530 -4.89 0.21 -15.44
CA PHE A 530 -5.74 0.67 -14.35
C PHE A 530 -5.61 2.19 -14.14
N GLY A 531 -6.74 2.88 -14.31
CA GLY A 531 -6.78 4.33 -14.18
C GLY A 531 -6.53 5.10 -15.47
N PHE A 532 -6.25 4.43 -16.59
CA PHE A 532 -6.12 5.01 -17.93
C PHE A 532 -6.89 4.26 -19.02
N GLY A 533 -7.43 3.08 -18.72
CA GLY A 533 -8.08 2.23 -19.71
C GLY A 533 -9.27 2.88 -20.42
N GLN A 534 -9.46 2.48 -21.67
CA GLN A 534 -10.55 2.91 -22.54
C GLN A 534 -11.81 2.10 -22.23
N VAL A 535 -12.96 2.78 -22.10
CA VAL A 535 -14.26 2.10 -22.04
C VAL A 535 -14.62 1.65 -23.46
N VAL A 536 -14.87 0.36 -23.63
CA VAL A 536 -15.20 -0.26 -24.92
C VAL A 536 -16.61 -0.85 -24.97
N SER A 537 -17.25 -0.99 -23.81
CA SER A 537 -18.65 -1.39 -23.71
C SER A 537 -19.27 -0.84 -22.43
N ILE A 538 -20.55 -0.49 -22.52
CA ILE A 538 -21.37 -0.01 -21.41
C ILE A 538 -22.68 -0.78 -21.46
N GLY A 539 -23.13 -1.27 -20.31
CA GLY A 539 -24.51 -1.69 -20.09
C GLY A 539 -24.99 -1.10 -18.78
N GLU A 540 -26.22 -0.64 -18.74
CA GLU A 540 -26.82 -0.10 -17.54
C GLU A 540 -28.23 -0.63 -17.30
N TYR A 541 -28.68 -0.52 -16.05
CA TYR A 541 -30.10 -0.54 -15.71
C TYR A 541 -30.48 0.69 -14.89
N LEU A 542 -31.71 1.16 -15.09
CA LEU A 542 -32.39 2.22 -14.34
C LEU A 542 -33.70 1.67 -13.79
N LEU A 543 -33.85 1.61 -12.47
CA LEU A 543 -35.07 1.12 -11.81
C LEU A 543 -36.25 2.07 -12.07
N ASP A 544 -37.35 1.52 -12.58
CA ASP A 544 -38.68 2.11 -12.52
C ASP A 544 -39.39 1.62 -11.24
N PRO A 545 -39.56 2.48 -10.22
CA PRO A 545 -40.16 2.09 -8.95
C PRO A 545 -41.66 1.82 -9.06
N GLU A 546 -42.35 2.31 -10.10
CA GLU A 546 -43.80 2.12 -10.24
C GLU A 546 -44.15 0.68 -10.60
N VAL A 547 -43.30 0.03 -11.40
CA VAL A 547 -43.50 -1.35 -11.86
C VAL A 547 -42.50 -2.35 -11.26
N ASN A 548 -41.55 -1.87 -10.46
CA ASN A 548 -40.44 -2.66 -9.90
C ASN A 548 -39.67 -3.46 -10.96
N MET A 549 -39.44 -2.86 -12.12
CA MET A 549 -38.62 -3.39 -13.21
C MET A 549 -37.59 -2.35 -13.61
N ALA A 550 -36.46 -2.77 -14.17
CA ALA A 550 -35.44 -1.84 -14.63
C ALA A 550 -35.38 -1.75 -16.16
N GLU A 551 -35.32 -0.53 -16.67
CA GLU A 551 -34.99 -0.27 -18.06
C GLU A 551 -33.51 -0.55 -18.29
N ILE A 552 -33.16 -1.26 -19.36
CA ILE A 552 -31.76 -1.56 -19.69
C ILE A 552 -31.33 -0.92 -21.01
N ALA A 553 -30.08 -0.48 -21.06
CA ALA A 553 -29.48 0.08 -22.27
C ALA A 553 -28.02 -0.31 -22.43
N PHE A 554 -27.57 -0.46 -23.68
CA PHE A 554 -26.24 -0.98 -24.01
C PHE A 554 -25.57 -0.21 -25.13
N SER A 555 -24.24 -0.21 -25.12
CA SER A 555 -23.40 0.21 -26.24
C SER A 555 -22.09 -0.58 -26.23
N VAL A 556 -21.58 -0.90 -27.42
CA VAL A 556 -20.33 -1.64 -27.61
C VAL A 556 -19.59 -0.97 -28.78
N SER A 557 -18.33 -0.59 -28.58
CA SER A 557 -17.50 -0.01 -29.63
C SER A 557 -17.37 -1.00 -30.80
N ARG A 558 -17.36 -0.49 -32.03
CA ARG A 558 -17.33 -1.30 -33.28
C ARG A 558 -16.35 -2.47 -33.22
N ASP A 559 -15.09 -2.20 -32.84
CA ASP A 559 -14.02 -3.20 -32.83
C ASP A 559 -14.26 -4.35 -31.82
N TRP A 560 -15.16 -4.14 -30.86
CA TRP A 560 -15.49 -5.05 -29.77
C TRP A 560 -16.86 -5.73 -29.92
N GLN A 561 -17.62 -5.38 -30.96
CA GLN A 561 -18.89 -6.02 -31.26
C GLN A 561 -18.69 -7.50 -31.63
N GLY A 562 -19.68 -8.33 -31.30
CA GLY A 562 -19.62 -9.78 -31.56
C GLY A 562 -18.71 -10.59 -30.62
N ARG A 563 -17.94 -9.96 -29.74
CA ARG A 563 -17.01 -10.64 -28.80
C ARG A 563 -17.64 -11.05 -27.46
N GLY A 564 -18.97 -10.99 -27.34
CA GLY A 564 -19.71 -11.44 -26.15
C GLY A 564 -19.77 -10.46 -24.97
N LEU A 565 -19.21 -9.24 -25.07
CA LEU A 565 -19.22 -8.24 -23.99
C LEU A 565 -20.63 -7.89 -23.51
N GLY A 566 -21.56 -7.62 -24.44
CA GLY A 566 -22.95 -7.33 -24.07
C GLY A 566 -23.59 -8.47 -23.27
N THR A 567 -23.36 -9.73 -23.68
CA THR A 567 -23.87 -10.91 -22.97
C THR A 567 -23.28 -11.07 -21.57
N MET A 568 -22.00 -10.73 -21.40
CA MET A 568 -21.37 -10.73 -20.08
C MET A 568 -21.99 -9.67 -19.18
N ILE A 569 -22.15 -8.44 -19.69
CA ILE A 569 -22.68 -7.32 -18.93
C ILE A 569 -24.14 -7.56 -18.53
N ILE A 570 -25.02 -7.97 -19.45
CA ILE A 570 -26.44 -8.20 -19.13
C ILE A 570 -26.63 -9.29 -18.05
N ARG A 571 -25.75 -10.30 -18.00
CA ARG A 571 -25.77 -11.33 -16.96
C ARG A 571 -25.40 -10.76 -15.60
N LYS A 572 -24.36 -9.93 -15.52
CA LYS A 572 -23.97 -9.24 -14.28
C LYS A 572 -25.03 -8.25 -13.81
N LEU A 573 -25.64 -7.51 -14.74
CA LEU A 573 -26.78 -6.64 -14.43
C LEU A 573 -27.96 -7.45 -13.87
N ALA A 574 -28.32 -8.58 -14.49
CA ALA A 574 -29.40 -9.45 -14.01
C ALA A 574 -29.09 -10.09 -12.65
N GLU A 575 -27.82 -10.38 -12.35
CA GLU A 575 -27.40 -10.82 -11.03
C GLU A 575 -27.59 -9.73 -9.99
N ALA A 576 -27.06 -8.53 -10.25
CA ALA A 576 -27.21 -7.38 -9.36
C ALA A 576 -28.69 -6.99 -9.13
N ALA A 577 -29.48 -6.93 -10.20
CA ALA A 577 -30.90 -6.57 -10.11
C ALA A 577 -31.68 -7.56 -9.23
N ARG A 578 -31.39 -8.87 -9.32
CA ARG A 578 -32.02 -9.88 -8.45
C ARG A 578 -31.62 -9.75 -6.99
N GLU A 579 -30.36 -9.44 -6.72
CA GLU A 579 -29.88 -9.23 -5.34
C GLU A 579 -30.48 -7.96 -4.70
N ASN A 580 -30.95 -7.03 -5.53
CA ASN A 580 -31.63 -5.80 -5.14
C ASN A 580 -33.16 -5.90 -5.24
N ASP A 581 -33.72 -7.12 -5.33
CA ASP A 581 -35.16 -7.40 -5.37
C ASP A 581 -35.93 -6.72 -6.54
N ILE A 582 -35.23 -6.41 -7.64
CA ILE A 582 -35.85 -5.91 -8.88
C ILE A 582 -36.48 -7.08 -9.63
N SER A 583 -37.73 -6.93 -10.07
CA SER A 583 -38.55 -8.05 -10.59
C SER A 583 -38.16 -8.52 -12.00
N GLY A 584 -37.47 -7.69 -12.77
CA GLY A 584 -37.12 -8.01 -14.15
C GLY A 584 -36.59 -6.82 -14.93
N PHE A 585 -36.41 -7.02 -16.23
CA PHE A 585 -35.91 -6.02 -17.17
C PHE A 585 -36.91 -5.72 -18.28
N TYR A 586 -36.88 -4.48 -18.76
CA TYR A 586 -37.45 -4.11 -20.04
C TYR A 586 -36.51 -3.21 -20.82
N ALA A 587 -36.70 -3.14 -22.13
CA ALA A 587 -36.03 -2.17 -22.98
C ALA A 587 -36.94 -1.80 -24.15
N TYR A 588 -36.84 -0.56 -24.57
CA TYR A 588 -37.32 -0.13 -25.88
C TYR A 588 -36.18 -0.28 -26.89
N THR A 589 -36.50 -0.61 -28.13
CA THR A 589 -35.53 -0.65 -29.23
C THR A 589 -36.26 -0.55 -30.57
N THR A 590 -35.56 -0.42 -31.69
CA THR A 590 -36.16 -0.49 -33.02
C THR A 590 -36.09 -1.91 -33.60
N VAL A 591 -36.95 -2.23 -34.57
CA VAL A 591 -36.98 -3.54 -35.26
C VAL A 591 -35.64 -3.86 -35.96
N GLN A 592 -34.88 -2.84 -36.35
CA GLN A 592 -33.58 -2.96 -37.00
C GLN A 592 -32.47 -3.39 -36.02
N ASN A 593 -32.62 -3.15 -34.72
CA ASN A 593 -31.62 -3.48 -33.71
C ASN A 593 -31.68 -4.97 -33.30
N ARG A 594 -31.28 -5.83 -34.25
CA ARG A 594 -31.22 -7.28 -34.05
C ARG A 594 -30.27 -7.69 -32.92
N ALA A 595 -29.25 -6.88 -32.65
CA ALA A 595 -28.29 -7.13 -31.58
C ALA A 595 -28.96 -7.07 -30.20
N MET A 596 -29.80 -6.07 -29.94
CA MET A 596 -30.52 -5.92 -28.67
C MET A 596 -31.55 -7.04 -28.45
N MET A 597 -32.30 -7.40 -29.50
CA MET A 597 -33.23 -8.55 -29.44
C MET A 597 -32.49 -9.86 -29.13
N ALA A 598 -31.37 -10.12 -29.83
CA ALA A 598 -30.54 -11.30 -29.57
C ALA A 598 -29.93 -11.29 -28.17
N LEU A 599 -29.64 -10.12 -27.60
CA LEU A 599 -29.09 -9.98 -26.26
C LEU A 599 -30.10 -10.36 -25.17
N PHE A 600 -31.35 -9.88 -25.28
CA PHE A 600 -32.46 -10.27 -24.39
C PHE A 600 -32.68 -11.78 -24.42
N GLU A 601 -32.60 -12.41 -25.59
CA GLU A 601 -32.75 -13.85 -25.74
C GLU A 601 -31.64 -14.68 -25.07
N LYS A 602 -30.49 -14.09 -24.71
CA LYS A 602 -29.43 -14.78 -23.95
C LYS A 602 -29.74 -14.91 -22.46
N LEU A 603 -30.74 -14.20 -21.96
CA LEU A 603 -31.20 -14.37 -20.59
C LEU A 603 -31.95 -15.70 -20.42
N PRO A 604 -31.85 -16.36 -19.26
CA PRO A 604 -32.54 -17.62 -18.99
C PRO A 604 -34.04 -17.44 -18.68
N TYR A 605 -34.59 -16.25 -18.93
CA TYR A 605 -35.96 -15.86 -18.61
C TYR A 605 -36.81 -15.77 -19.87
N ARG A 606 -38.11 -16.03 -19.73
CA ARG A 606 -39.07 -15.84 -20.81
C ARG A 606 -39.05 -14.37 -21.24
N VAL A 607 -38.94 -14.13 -22.53
CA VAL A 607 -38.94 -12.79 -23.12
C VAL A 607 -40.29 -12.57 -23.80
N ASP A 608 -41.02 -11.56 -23.36
CA ASP A 608 -42.20 -11.07 -24.05
C ASP A 608 -41.80 -9.90 -24.95
N THR A 609 -42.31 -9.91 -26.17
CA THR A 609 -42.04 -8.87 -27.18
C THR A 609 -43.36 -8.26 -27.61
N SER A 610 -43.50 -6.94 -27.46
CA SER A 610 -44.65 -6.19 -27.98
C SER A 610 -44.18 -5.15 -29.00
N PHE A 611 -44.91 -5.01 -30.10
CA PHE A 611 -44.62 -4.10 -31.19
C PHE A 611 -45.59 -2.91 -31.14
N ASP A 612 -45.04 -1.70 -31.25
CA ASP A 612 -45.78 -0.44 -31.37
C ASP A 612 -45.14 0.39 -32.50
N ASP A 613 -45.71 0.30 -33.70
CA ASP A 613 -45.17 0.82 -34.96
C ASP A 613 -43.69 0.43 -35.20
N GLU A 614 -42.77 1.40 -35.13
CA GLU A 614 -41.32 1.20 -35.35
C GLU A 614 -40.55 0.84 -34.06
N VAL A 615 -41.22 0.88 -32.91
CA VAL A 615 -40.64 0.59 -31.59
C VAL A 615 -41.04 -0.81 -31.13
N VAL A 616 -40.06 -1.56 -30.65
CA VAL A 616 -40.21 -2.88 -30.04
C VAL A 616 -39.91 -2.73 -28.56
N LYS A 617 -40.86 -3.14 -27.71
CA LYS A 617 -40.64 -3.32 -26.27
C LYS A 617 -40.34 -4.78 -25.99
N LEU A 618 -39.18 -5.01 -25.38
CA LEU A 618 -38.76 -6.32 -24.87
C LEU A 618 -38.90 -6.29 -23.36
N SER A 619 -39.44 -7.34 -22.76
CA SER A 619 -39.50 -7.49 -21.30
C SER A 619 -39.29 -8.92 -20.85
N CYS A 620 -38.67 -9.11 -19.70
CA CYS A 620 -38.57 -10.40 -19.04
C CYS A 620 -38.65 -10.24 -17.53
N ARG A 621 -39.37 -11.14 -16.85
CA ARG A 621 -39.39 -11.22 -15.39
C ARG A 621 -38.49 -12.34 -14.89
N PHE A 622 -37.82 -12.14 -13.76
CA PHE A 622 -36.84 -13.09 -13.24
C PHE A 622 -37.46 -14.33 -12.56
N ASP A 623 -38.76 -14.28 -12.24
CA ASP A 623 -39.57 -15.42 -11.77
C ASP A 623 -40.02 -16.34 -12.92
N GLU A 624 -39.99 -15.87 -14.17
CA GLU A 624 -40.42 -16.62 -15.35
C GLU A 624 -39.22 -17.18 -16.13
N ARG A 625 -38.80 -18.42 -15.85
CA ARG A 625 -37.72 -19.08 -16.59
C ARG A 625 -38.17 -19.61 -17.94
N LYS A 626 -37.27 -19.63 -18.92
CA LYS A 626 -37.47 -20.36 -20.19
C LYS A 626 -37.68 -21.85 -19.91
N GLU A 627 -38.64 -22.48 -20.58
CA GLU A 627 -38.76 -23.92 -20.56
C GLU A 627 -37.48 -24.56 -21.13
N PRO A 628 -36.88 -25.56 -20.46
CA PRO A 628 -35.76 -26.28 -21.04
C PRO A 628 -36.25 -26.97 -22.32
N ASN A 629 -35.57 -26.75 -23.44
CA ASN A 629 -35.89 -27.38 -24.72
C ASN A 629 -36.03 -28.91 -24.56
N ALA A 630 -37.26 -29.38 -24.44
CA ALA A 630 -37.63 -30.77 -24.58
C ALA A 630 -37.60 -31.13 -26.06
N ASN A 631 -36.40 -31.31 -26.64
CA ASN A 631 -36.17 -32.16 -27.81
C ASN A 631 -34.70 -32.15 -28.24
N ARG A 632 -33.98 -33.19 -27.84
CA ARG A 632 -32.99 -33.92 -28.65
C ARG A 632 -32.74 -35.28 -27.99
N SER A 633 -33.77 -36.11 -27.92
CA SER A 633 -33.60 -37.55 -27.83
C SER A 633 -33.10 -38.05 -29.18
N PHE A 634 -31.80 -38.34 -29.29
CA PHE A 634 -31.31 -39.21 -30.34
C PHE A 634 -31.73 -40.64 -29.98
N SER A 635 -32.84 -41.11 -30.54
CA SER A 635 -33.07 -42.54 -30.70
C SER A 635 -32.21 -43.03 -31.86
N ALA A 636 -31.19 -43.84 -31.56
CA ALA A 636 -30.49 -44.63 -32.55
C ALA A 636 -31.40 -45.78 -33.01
N PRO A 637 -31.57 -46.03 -34.32
CA PRO A 637 -32.08 -47.30 -34.80
C PRO A 637 -30.93 -48.31 -34.90
N GLN A 638 -31.15 -49.45 -34.23
CA GLN A 638 -30.54 -50.79 -34.27
C GLN A 638 -29.17 -50.98 -34.93
#